data_AF-A0A7J9JGG1-F1
#
_entry.id   AF-A0A7J9JGG1-F1
#
_cell.length_a   1.000
_cell.length_b   1.000
_cell.length_c   1.000
_cell.angle_alpha   90.00
_cell.angle_beta   90.00
_cell.angle_gamma   90.00
#
_symmetry.space_group_name_H-M   'P 1'
#
loop_
_entity.id
_entity.type
_entity.pdbx_description
1 polymer ?
#
loop_
_entity_poly.entity_id
_entity_poly.type
_entity_poly.pdbx_seq_one_letter_code
_entity_poly.pdbx_strand_id
1 'polypeptide(L)'
;MAELVGPILDVIKFISRNASKYLKYQREFTEYVDDFKQAQADLHAKEVDIQQQLKDEHHFGKMPKLEVERWFKKVEEKLTHAQHVEDKVSKGKYLFRSCLGKLVDESTQAMKEVHAEGRFSGSLMVNDPSTIAVNLPTPELTGAADVREEIYQYLMGDEVGMIGVCGMGGIGKTTIMKDVHNRLLKESKFRKLIWVTVSQNFDIQRLQKNITCQLKGNLSDDEDTIIRAGKLSEMLKGQGSYVLILDDVWKSFSLEDVGILKPTSNNGCKLVLTTRSERVVRSMGFKKVQVPCLSMEEAMDLFLSKVGLDILPDPTLESFLKIVVRECDGLPLAIVTLAGCMRGVTDPHVWENAIDELRGYIRNIHDVEDKVYGCLKFSYDRLKQRDQECFLYCALYPEDYAIIKEELIEHWLIEGLIDEMESRKSMESCGYSILQNLEENCLLERAERDSYNFRFIYKKTAHMHDVVRDMALHITRKRFMVKARMQLKELPKEEEWSEDFEKVSLMHNFISTIPQTIKFPKFPKLTTMLLSHNSLKEIPESFFQHFPNLKILDLSHNPFESLPESISSLEKLKVLLLTRCYRLKSITPVLKLQALKKLDLEGSGVKEIPQDLEMPVNLRYLNLKGTLHLKEIPKGLLSKLWRLQFLAIRSTLINADDMRELNKLEVFEGCFSNVGDLS
;
A
#
# COMPACT_ATOMS: atom_id res chain seq x y z
N MET A 1 2.77 -78.79 48.65
CA MET A 1 2.78 -77.60 49.54
C MET A 1 4.08 -76.78 49.47
N ALA A 2 5.09 -77.16 48.66
CA ALA A 2 6.34 -76.40 48.54
C ALA A 2 6.35 -75.35 47.39
N GLU A 3 5.37 -75.35 46.49
CA GLU A 3 5.30 -74.42 45.33
C GLU A 3 4.60 -73.07 45.62
N LEU A 4 3.96 -72.91 46.78
CA LEU A 4 3.23 -71.68 47.15
C LEU A 4 4.04 -70.70 48.00
N VAL A 5 5.22 -71.09 48.52
CA VAL A 5 5.99 -70.28 49.48
C VAL A 5 6.72 -69.11 48.81
N GLY A 6 7.23 -69.30 47.59
CA GLY A 6 7.90 -68.24 46.81
C GLY A 6 6.97 -67.07 46.45
N PRO A 7 5.81 -67.32 45.81
CA PRO A 7 4.83 -66.28 45.49
C PRO A 7 4.30 -65.53 46.73
N ILE A 8 4.10 -66.24 47.85
CA ILE A 8 3.64 -65.61 49.11
C ILE A 8 4.72 -64.69 49.70
N LEU A 9 5.99 -65.09 49.66
CA LEU A 9 7.11 -64.25 50.11
C LEU A 9 7.28 -63.00 49.23
N ASP A 10 7.08 -63.11 47.93
CA ASP A 10 7.13 -61.96 47.02
C ASP A 10 5.94 -61.01 47.23
N VAL A 11 4.74 -61.54 47.48
CA VAL A 11 3.57 -60.75 47.87
C VAL A 11 3.81 -60.04 49.21
N ILE A 12 4.38 -60.71 50.22
CA ILE A 12 4.69 -60.09 51.52
C ILE A 12 5.78 -59.02 51.37
N LYS A 13 6.83 -59.24 50.57
CA LYS A 13 7.86 -58.22 50.27
C LYS A 13 7.29 -57.03 49.50
N PHE A 14 6.36 -57.26 48.58
CA PHE A 14 5.67 -56.21 47.82
C PHE A 14 4.75 -55.37 48.73
N ILE A 15 3.99 -56.03 49.60
CA ILE A 15 3.12 -55.37 50.58
C ILE A 15 3.96 -54.61 51.62
N SER A 16 5.07 -55.18 52.12
CA SER A 16 5.91 -54.52 53.14
C SER A 16 6.65 -53.29 52.61
N ARG A 17 7.14 -53.34 51.36
CA ARG A 17 7.73 -52.16 50.68
C ARG A 17 6.72 -51.03 50.50
N ASN A 18 5.49 -51.35 50.06
CA ASN A 18 4.45 -50.34 49.89
C ASN A 18 3.97 -49.80 51.23
N ALA A 19 3.75 -50.65 52.24
CA ALA A 19 3.35 -50.24 53.58
C ALA A 19 4.40 -49.35 54.27
N SER A 20 5.69 -49.65 54.09
CA SER A 20 6.81 -48.82 54.55
C SER A 20 6.76 -47.40 53.98
N LYS A 21 6.44 -47.26 52.69
CA LYS A 21 6.35 -45.95 52.01
C LYS A 21 5.17 -45.12 52.53
N TYR A 22 4.00 -45.75 52.72
CA TYR A 22 2.81 -45.07 53.27
C TYR A 22 2.95 -44.73 54.76
N LEU A 23 3.68 -45.53 55.55
CA LEU A 23 4.03 -45.22 56.94
C LEU A 23 4.97 -44.02 57.04
N LYS A 24 5.89 -43.84 56.07
CA LYS A 24 6.77 -42.69 55.98
C LYS A 24 5.99 -41.39 55.76
N TYR A 25 5.06 -41.39 54.79
CA TYR A 25 4.15 -40.26 54.55
C TYR A 25 3.32 -39.86 55.77
N GLN A 26 3.02 -40.82 56.66
CA GLN A 26 2.22 -40.56 57.86
C GLN A 26 3.05 -40.00 59.03
N ARG A 27 4.34 -40.36 59.14
CA ARG A 27 5.26 -39.87 60.17
C ARG A 27 5.85 -38.50 59.85
N GLU A 28 6.21 -38.28 58.59
CA GLU A 28 6.91 -37.09 58.10
C GLU A 28 5.96 -36.14 57.35
N PHE A 29 4.64 -36.29 57.51
CA PHE A 29 3.63 -35.54 56.74
C PHE A 29 3.86 -34.02 56.73
N THR A 30 4.26 -33.44 57.87
CA THR A 30 4.54 -32.01 57.99
C THR A 30 5.72 -31.60 57.11
N GLU A 31 6.79 -32.40 57.06
CA GLU A 31 7.96 -32.14 56.22
C GLU A 31 7.59 -32.15 54.73
N TYR A 32 6.76 -33.11 54.29
CA TYR A 32 6.27 -33.13 52.90
C TYR A 32 5.42 -31.91 52.55
N VAL A 33 4.62 -31.40 53.48
CA VAL A 33 3.79 -30.20 53.28
C VAL A 33 4.65 -28.94 53.23
N ASP A 34 5.70 -28.85 54.05
CA ASP A 34 6.64 -27.73 54.02
C ASP A 34 7.45 -27.73 52.72
N ASP A 35 7.95 -28.90 52.30
CA ASP A 35 8.64 -29.08 51.00
C ASP A 35 7.75 -28.72 49.80
N PHE A 36 6.45 -29.02 49.89
CA PHE A 36 5.46 -28.67 48.89
C PHE A 36 5.26 -27.16 48.78
N LYS A 37 5.09 -26.49 49.92
CA LYS A 37 4.96 -25.01 49.96
C LYS A 37 6.21 -24.33 49.45
N GLN A 38 7.39 -24.85 49.79
CA GLN A 38 8.65 -24.33 49.27
C GLN A 38 8.74 -24.50 47.75
N ALA A 39 8.42 -25.69 47.23
CA ALA A 39 8.44 -25.94 45.78
C ALA A 39 7.43 -25.07 45.01
N GLN A 40 6.26 -24.79 45.60
CA GLN A 40 5.27 -23.87 45.04
C GLN A 40 5.79 -22.43 45.02
N ALA A 41 6.40 -21.97 46.12
CA ALA A 41 6.99 -20.64 46.22
C ALA A 41 8.16 -20.44 45.25
N ASP A 42 9.05 -21.44 45.12
CA ASP A 42 10.18 -21.43 44.20
C ASP A 42 9.71 -21.37 42.74
N LEU A 43 8.68 -22.17 42.38
CA LEU A 43 8.11 -22.17 41.04
C LEU A 43 7.47 -20.82 40.69
N HIS A 44 6.73 -20.22 41.61
CA HIS A 44 6.12 -18.90 41.42
C HIS A 44 7.18 -17.79 41.35
N ALA A 45 8.22 -17.83 42.19
CA ALA A 45 9.33 -16.87 42.11
C ALA A 45 10.03 -16.95 40.74
N LYS A 46 10.26 -18.17 40.24
CA LYS A 46 10.84 -18.42 38.91
C LYS A 46 9.96 -17.89 37.79
N GLU A 47 8.64 -18.06 37.90
CA GLU A 47 7.67 -17.52 36.95
C GLU A 47 7.79 -16.00 36.84
N VAL A 48 7.85 -15.31 37.99
CA VAL A 48 7.98 -13.85 38.07
C VAL A 48 9.32 -13.38 37.47
N ASP A 49 10.42 -14.05 37.78
CA ASP A 49 11.75 -13.70 37.23
C ASP A 49 11.78 -13.80 35.70
N ILE A 50 11.22 -14.88 35.14
CA ILE A 50 11.20 -15.10 33.69
C ILE A 50 10.22 -14.13 33.00
N GLN A 51 9.09 -13.80 33.65
CA GLN A 51 8.19 -12.75 33.15
C GLN A 51 8.88 -11.38 33.11
N GLN A 52 9.70 -11.06 34.11
CA GLN A 52 10.46 -9.81 34.14
C GLN A 52 11.53 -9.79 33.04
N GLN A 53 12.29 -10.88 32.89
CA GLN A 53 13.29 -10.99 31.83
C GLN A 53 12.66 -10.91 30.43
N LEU A 54 11.47 -11.48 30.23
CA LEU A 54 10.71 -11.31 29.00
C LEU A 54 10.34 -9.86 28.72
N LYS A 55 9.93 -9.08 29.75
CA LYS A 55 9.64 -7.65 29.59
C LYS A 55 10.90 -6.86 29.23
N ASP A 56 12.04 -7.19 29.85
CA ASP A 56 13.31 -6.50 29.61
C ASP A 56 13.89 -6.80 28.22
N GLU A 57 13.71 -8.04 27.72
CA GLU A 57 14.16 -8.45 26.38
C GLU A 57 13.15 -8.07 25.26
N HIS A 58 11.92 -7.66 25.61
CA HIS A 58 10.87 -7.36 24.65
C HIS A 58 11.17 -6.09 23.85
N HIS A 59 11.16 -6.22 22.53
CA HIS A 59 11.30 -5.12 21.57
C HIS A 59 10.40 -5.42 20.35
N PHE A 60 10.08 -4.39 19.58
CA PHE A 60 9.30 -4.55 18.35
C PHE A 60 9.82 -5.69 17.46
N GLY A 61 8.91 -6.56 17.02
CA GLY A 61 9.26 -7.68 16.16
C GLY A 61 9.96 -8.85 16.86
N LYS A 62 9.90 -8.95 18.19
CA LYS A 62 10.31 -10.14 18.95
C LYS A 62 9.11 -10.82 19.63
N MET A 63 9.11 -12.15 19.64
CA MET A 63 8.13 -12.98 20.36
C MET A 63 8.85 -13.94 21.33
N PRO A 64 8.20 -14.38 22.41
CA PRO A 64 8.74 -15.44 23.26
C PRO A 64 8.97 -16.72 22.46
N LYS A 65 10.02 -17.46 22.79
CA LYS A 65 10.20 -18.80 22.20
C LYS A 65 9.04 -19.71 22.57
N LEU A 66 8.65 -20.60 21.66
CA LEU A 66 7.61 -21.60 21.89
C LEU A 66 7.86 -22.48 23.12
N GLU A 67 9.12 -22.75 23.46
CA GLU A 67 9.49 -23.49 24.68
C GLU A 67 9.13 -22.72 25.96
N VAL A 68 9.27 -21.39 25.94
CA VAL A 68 8.95 -20.49 27.05
C VAL A 68 7.43 -20.41 27.23
N GLU A 69 6.67 -20.25 26.15
CA GLU A 69 5.19 -20.24 26.20
C GLU A 69 4.62 -21.57 26.74
N ARG A 70 5.15 -22.71 26.26
CA ARG A 70 4.74 -24.03 26.78
C ARG A 70 5.08 -24.19 28.25
N TRP A 71 6.22 -23.65 28.68
CA TRP A 71 6.61 -23.69 30.08
C TRP A 71 5.65 -22.91 30.98
N PHE A 72 5.27 -21.67 30.61
CA PHE A 72 4.27 -20.91 31.36
C PHE A 72 2.93 -21.66 31.49
N LYS A 73 2.47 -22.31 30.41
CA LYS A 73 1.26 -23.13 30.46
C LYS A 73 1.38 -24.29 31.46
N LYS A 74 2.54 -24.97 31.49
CA LYS A 74 2.81 -26.02 32.48
C LYS A 74 2.83 -25.45 33.91
N VAL A 75 3.43 -24.28 34.12
CA VAL A 75 3.47 -23.61 35.42
C VAL A 75 2.06 -23.30 35.92
N GLU A 76 1.22 -22.69 35.08
CA GLU A 76 -0.18 -22.38 35.41
C GLU A 76 -0.98 -23.64 35.78
N GLU A 77 -0.85 -24.71 34.99
CA GLU A 77 -1.48 -26.01 35.29
C GLU A 77 -1.02 -26.58 36.64
N LYS A 78 0.28 -26.51 36.96
CA LYS A 78 0.84 -27.02 38.22
C LYS A 78 0.48 -26.16 39.42
N LEU A 79 0.48 -24.83 39.31
CA LEU A 79 0.07 -23.93 40.39
C LEU A 79 -1.43 -24.07 40.69
N THR A 80 -2.27 -24.23 39.67
CA THR A 80 -3.70 -24.51 39.85
C THR A 80 -3.92 -25.86 40.53
N HIS A 81 -3.17 -26.88 40.14
CA HIS A 81 -3.20 -28.18 40.82
C HIS A 81 -2.73 -28.07 42.28
N ALA A 82 -1.67 -27.29 42.54
CA ALA A 82 -1.13 -27.09 43.87
C ALA A 82 -2.17 -26.44 44.81
N GLN A 83 -2.92 -25.44 44.34
CA GLN A 83 -4.03 -24.85 45.10
C GLN A 83 -5.08 -25.91 45.49
N HIS A 84 -5.44 -26.81 44.58
CA HIS A 84 -6.38 -27.91 44.86
C HIS A 84 -5.83 -28.91 45.88
N VAL A 85 -4.52 -29.20 45.83
CA VAL A 85 -3.84 -30.07 46.81
C VAL A 85 -3.83 -29.39 48.18
N GLU A 86 -3.52 -28.10 48.26
CA GLU A 86 -3.52 -27.31 49.49
C GLU A 86 -4.91 -27.26 50.15
N ASP A 87 -5.96 -27.11 49.33
CA ASP A 87 -7.37 -27.20 49.75
C ASP A 87 -7.74 -28.56 50.35
N LYS A 88 -7.20 -29.65 49.80
CA LYS A 88 -7.41 -31.01 50.32
C LYS A 88 -6.62 -31.27 51.60
N VAL A 89 -5.42 -30.74 51.70
CA VAL A 89 -4.56 -30.86 52.88
C VAL A 89 -5.16 -30.09 54.06
N SER A 90 -5.69 -28.88 53.83
CA SER A 90 -6.34 -28.06 54.86
C SER A 90 -7.65 -28.66 55.40
N LYS A 91 -8.39 -29.41 54.57
CA LYS A 91 -9.65 -30.08 54.93
C LYS A 91 -9.46 -31.52 55.45
N GLY A 92 -8.24 -32.06 55.44
CA GLY A 92 -7.95 -33.47 55.68
C GLY A 92 -8.01 -33.91 57.15
N LYS A 93 -8.68 -35.04 57.43
CA LYS A 93 -8.65 -35.71 58.75
C LYS A 93 -7.36 -36.54 58.93
N TYR A 94 -6.91 -36.70 60.18
CA TYR A 94 -5.66 -37.38 60.57
C TYR A 94 -5.46 -38.79 59.97
N LEU A 95 -6.56 -39.51 59.70
CA LEU A 95 -6.55 -40.88 59.18
C LEU A 95 -6.17 -41.01 57.69
N PHE A 96 -6.12 -39.92 56.92
CA PHE A 96 -5.80 -39.92 55.48
C PHE A 96 -4.41 -39.36 55.15
N ARG A 97 -3.56 -39.11 56.16
CA ARG A 97 -2.21 -38.53 55.97
C ARG A 97 -1.30 -39.32 55.04
N SER A 98 -1.42 -40.65 55.00
CA SER A 98 -0.61 -41.49 54.12
C SER A 98 -0.97 -41.29 52.64
N CYS A 99 -2.26 -41.15 52.30
CA CYS A 99 -2.71 -40.85 50.94
C CYS A 99 -2.48 -39.39 50.56
N LEU A 100 -2.70 -38.45 51.49
CA LEU A 100 -2.42 -37.03 51.27
C LEU A 100 -0.92 -36.78 51.11
N GLY A 101 -0.07 -37.43 51.91
CA GLY A 101 1.38 -37.27 51.82
C GLY A 101 1.93 -37.77 50.48
N LYS A 102 1.38 -38.86 49.94
CA LYS A 102 1.69 -39.31 48.58
C LYS A 102 1.29 -38.28 47.52
N LEU A 103 0.08 -37.72 47.61
CA LEU A 103 -0.40 -36.70 46.66
C LEU A 103 0.47 -35.43 46.72
N VAL A 104 0.83 -35.00 47.93
CA VAL A 104 1.71 -33.86 48.18
C VAL A 104 3.10 -34.12 47.59
N ASP A 105 3.72 -35.26 47.87
CA ASP A 105 5.03 -35.65 47.34
C ASP A 105 5.04 -35.73 45.80
N GLU A 106 4.03 -36.35 45.19
CA GLU A 106 3.87 -36.41 43.73
C GLU A 106 3.72 -35.02 43.11
N SER A 107 2.95 -34.13 43.74
CA SER A 107 2.79 -32.75 43.28
C SER A 107 4.08 -31.93 43.47
N THR A 108 4.81 -32.14 44.57
CA THR A 108 6.10 -31.49 44.84
C THR A 108 7.14 -31.88 43.79
N GLN A 109 7.27 -33.17 43.47
CA GLN A 109 8.17 -33.66 42.43
C GLN A 109 7.82 -33.03 41.07
N ALA A 110 6.53 -33.04 40.70
CA ALA A 110 6.08 -32.45 39.45
C ALA A 110 6.36 -30.94 39.35
N MET A 111 6.26 -30.19 40.45
CA MET A 111 6.63 -28.77 40.49
C MET A 111 8.14 -28.57 40.36
N LYS A 112 8.95 -29.39 41.05
CA LYS A 112 10.42 -29.35 40.96
C LYS A 112 10.92 -29.69 39.54
N GLU A 113 10.25 -30.61 38.84
CA GLU A 113 10.52 -30.94 37.43
C GLU A 113 10.26 -29.73 36.52
N VAL A 114 9.08 -29.10 36.60
CA VAL A 114 8.76 -27.91 35.80
C VAL A 114 9.68 -26.74 36.15
N HIS A 115 10.05 -26.57 37.43
CA HIS A 115 11.03 -25.56 37.84
C HIS A 115 12.40 -25.79 37.17
N ALA A 116 12.84 -27.04 37.03
CA ALA A 116 14.09 -27.38 36.35
C ALA A 116 14.03 -27.13 34.83
N GLU A 117 12.87 -27.33 34.20
CA GLU A 117 12.63 -27.02 32.78
C GLU A 117 12.74 -25.51 32.49
N GLY A 118 12.55 -24.64 33.48
CA GLY A 118 12.64 -23.17 33.36
C GLY A 118 14.06 -22.62 33.21
N ARG A 119 15.06 -23.47 32.86
CA ARG A 119 16.45 -23.07 32.60
C ARG A 119 16.69 -22.96 31.10
N PHE A 120 16.23 -21.87 30.50
CA PHE A 120 16.44 -21.59 29.08
C PHE A 120 17.88 -21.15 28.79
N SER A 121 18.40 -21.52 27.61
CA SER A 121 19.72 -21.08 27.14
C SER A 121 19.60 -19.91 26.15
N GLY A 122 20.42 -18.88 26.37
CA GLY A 122 20.42 -17.66 25.55
C GLY A 122 19.19 -16.77 25.77
N SER A 123 18.88 -15.92 24.79
CA SER A 123 17.70 -15.03 24.84
C SER A 123 16.40 -15.83 24.92
N LEU A 124 15.43 -15.33 25.70
CA LEU A 124 14.09 -15.92 25.82
C LEU A 124 13.20 -15.59 24.62
N MET A 125 13.65 -14.67 23.78
CA MET A 125 12.93 -14.11 22.65
C MET A 125 13.54 -14.56 21.32
N VAL A 126 12.70 -14.65 20.29
CA VAL A 126 13.09 -14.85 18.90
C VAL A 126 12.47 -13.76 18.03
N ASN A 127 13.10 -13.46 16.90
CA ASN A 127 12.53 -12.54 15.93
C ASN A 127 11.21 -13.11 15.40
N ASP A 128 10.16 -12.29 15.40
CA ASP A 128 8.87 -12.62 14.83
C ASP A 128 8.99 -12.60 13.30
N PRO A 129 8.93 -13.76 12.61
CA PRO A 129 9.04 -13.81 11.15
C PRO A 129 7.89 -13.05 10.46
N SER A 130 6.80 -12.77 11.18
CA SER A 130 5.67 -12.00 10.68
C SER A 130 5.91 -10.48 10.71
N THR A 131 6.94 -10.00 11.42
CA THR A 131 7.20 -8.57 11.64
C THR A 131 8.56 -8.17 11.07
N ILE A 132 8.56 -7.38 9.99
CA ILE A 132 9.79 -6.77 9.47
C ILE A 132 9.78 -5.32 9.94
N ALA A 133 10.73 -4.94 10.80
CA ALA A 133 10.94 -3.54 11.16
C ALA A 133 11.54 -2.81 9.96
N VAL A 134 10.69 -2.13 9.18
CA VAL A 134 11.12 -1.30 8.05
C VAL A 134 10.91 0.15 8.46
N ASN A 135 12.01 0.90 8.59
CA ASN A 135 11.92 2.35 8.70
C ASN A 135 11.30 2.89 7.41
N LEU A 136 10.25 3.69 7.55
CA LEU A 136 9.68 4.40 6.43
C LEU A 136 10.66 5.51 6.00
N PRO A 137 10.86 5.73 4.69
CA PRO A 137 11.61 6.89 4.23
C PRO A 137 10.95 8.17 4.73
N THR A 138 11.63 8.88 5.63
CA THR A 138 11.15 10.10 6.25
C THR A 138 12.18 11.19 5.98
N PRO A 139 11.81 12.29 5.31
CA PRO A 139 12.69 13.44 5.20
C PRO A 139 12.92 14.05 6.60
N GLU A 140 14.03 14.78 6.77
CA GLU A 140 14.27 15.50 8.02
C GLU A 140 13.09 16.43 8.32
N LEU A 141 12.49 16.26 9.51
CA LEU A 141 11.30 16.98 9.91
C LEU A 141 11.69 18.36 10.44
N THR A 142 11.40 19.40 9.67
CA THR A 142 11.56 20.80 10.12
C THR A 142 10.26 21.28 10.74
N GLY A 143 10.33 21.67 12.02
CA GLY A 143 9.17 22.09 12.80
C GLY A 143 8.24 20.94 13.24
N ALA A 144 7.16 21.27 13.94
CA ALA A 144 6.16 20.32 14.45
C ALA A 144 6.65 19.31 15.52
N ALA A 145 7.75 19.62 16.22
CA ALA A 145 8.27 18.81 17.32
C ALA A 145 7.25 18.60 18.44
N ASP A 146 6.50 19.65 18.78
CA ASP A 146 5.47 19.62 19.83
C ASP A 146 4.31 18.67 19.47
N VAL A 147 3.81 18.75 18.23
CA VAL A 147 2.73 17.88 17.74
C VAL A 147 3.19 16.43 17.71
N ARG A 148 4.42 16.19 17.23
CA ARG A 148 5.02 14.85 17.25
C ARG A 148 5.09 14.30 18.67
N GLU A 149 5.58 15.10 19.62
CA GLU A 149 5.70 14.68 21.01
C GLU A 149 4.33 14.46 21.66
N GLU A 150 3.32 15.29 21.35
CA GLU A 150 1.95 15.08 21.81
C GLU A 150 1.38 13.75 21.31
N ILE A 151 1.51 13.44 20.01
CA ILE A 151 1.06 12.15 19.44
C ILE A 151 1.80 10.99 20.12
N TYR A 152 3.11 11.14 20.30
CA TYR A 152 3.95 10.13 20.93
C TYR A 152 3.52 9.87 22.38
N GLN A 153 3.28 10.92 23.17
CA GLN A 153 2.79 10.85 24.54
C GLN A 153 1.44 10.11 24.62
N TYR A 154 0.49 10.41 23.73
CA TYR A 154 -0.79 9.71 23.72
C TYR A 154 -0.67 8.22 23.36
N LEU A 155 0.24 7.87 22.46
CA LEU A 155 0.51 6.47 22.11
C LEU A 155 1.18 5.72 23.27
N MET A 156 2.15 6.34 23.93
CA MET A 156 2.87 5.74 25.05
C MET A 156 2.10 5.75 26.38
N GLY A 157 1.13 6.65 26.55
CA GLY A 157 0.19 6.63 27.67
C GLY A 157 -0.96 5.63 27.46
N ASP A 158 -1.79 5.43 28.48
CA ASP A 158 -2.92 4.48 28.44
C ASP A 158 -4.30 5.18 28.33
N GLU A 159 -4.36 6.48 28.60
CA GLU A 159 -5.62 7.25 28.63
C GLU A 159 -6.28 7.42 27.26
N VAL A 160 -5.48 7.62 26.20
CA VAL A 160 -5.98 7.97 24.86
C VAL A 160 -5.80 6.79 23.91
N GLY A 161 -6.88 6.05 23.64
CA GLY A 161 -6.86 4.91 22.72
C GLY A 161 -6.91 5.30 21.23
N MET A 162 -7.57 6.40 20.90
CA MET A 162 -7.90 6.80 19.52
C MET A 162 -7.47 8.25 19.27
N ILE A 163 -6.54 8.47 18.34
CA ILE A 163 -5.90 9.76 18.05
C ILE A 163 -6.18 10.19 16.60
N GLY A 164 -6.76 11.37 16.41
CA GLY A 164 -7.07 11.92 15.09
C GLY A 164 -6.20 13.13 14.78
N VAL A 165 -5.21 12.95 13.90
CA VAL A 165 -4.29 14.00 13.44
C VAL A 165 -4.94 14.77 12.30
N CYS A 166 -5.28 16.03 12.55
CA CYS A 166 -6.10 16.85 11.64
C CYS A 166 -5.34 18.09 11.16
N GLY A 167 -5.51 18.44 9.87
CA GLY A 167 -4.90 19.63 9.27
C GLY A 167 -5.05 19.67 7.75
N MET A 168 -4.82 20.83 7.13
CA MET A 168 -5.03 21.02 5.68
C MET A 168 -4.17 20.10 4.80
N GLY A 169 -4.52 19.98 3.52
CA GLY A 169 -3.71 19.24 2.53
C GLY A 169 -2.29 19.82 2.46
N GLY A 170 -1.27 18.96 2.32
CA GLY A 170 0.13 19.41 2.23
C GLY A 170 0.77 19.92 3.54
N ILE A 171 0.06 19.88 4.68
CA ILE A 171 0.56 20.36 5.98
C ILE A 171 1.61 19.45 6.63
N GLY A 172 1.84 18.25 6.08
CA GLY A 172 2.84 17.30 6.62
C GLY A 172 2.31 16.25 7.60
N LYS A 173 0.99 16.01 7.69
CA LYS A 173 0.40 14.97 8.57
C LYS A 173 1.05 13.59 8.39
N THR A 174 1.11 13.12 7.15
CA THR A 174 1.72 11.84 6.78
C THR A 174 3.20 11.82 7.14
N THR A 175 3.93 12.93 6.94
CA THR A 175 5.35 13.06 7.28
C THR A 175 5.58 12.95 8.80
N ILE A 176 4.78 13.66 9.61
CA ILE A 176 4.83 13.58 11.08
C ILE A 176 4.55 12.13 11.53
N MET A 177 3.51 11.50 10.98
CA MET A 177 3.16 10.13 11.35
C MET A 177 4.23 9.10 10.92
N LYS A 178 4.92 9.30 9.80
CA LYS A 178 6.07 8.46 9.41
C LYS A 178 7.22 8.58 10.41
N ASP A 179 7.51 9.78 10.92
CA ASP A 179 8.53 9.98 11.96
C ASP A 179 8.12 9.31 13.29
N VAL A 180 6.87 9.50 13.72
CA VAL A 180 6.29 8.82 14.90
C VAL A 180 6.37 7.31 14.74
N HIS A 181 5.96 6.76 13.59
CA HIS A 181 6.05 5.34 13.28
C HIS A 181 7.49 4.81 13.44
N ASN A 182 8.47 5.49 12.86
CA ASN A 182 9.88 5.09 12.96
C ASN A 182 10.42 5.16 14.38
N ARG A 183 9.93 6.10 15.20
CA ARG A 183 10.25 6.15 16.63
C ARG A 183 9.63 4.97 17.37
N LEU A 184 8.37 4.63 17.12
CA LEU A 184 7.67 3.50 17.75
C LEU A 184 8.32 2.15 17.43
N LEU A 185 9.00 1.99 16.30
CA LEU A 185 9.78 0.78 15.98
C LEU A 185 10.89 0.50 17.00
N LYS A 186 11.34 1.51 17.75
CA LYS A 186 12.37 1.38 18.79
C LYS A 186 11.79 1.04 20.16
N GLU A 187 10.48 1.13 20.31
CA GLU A 187 9.79 0.94 21.58
C GLU A 187 9.37 -0.52 21.77
N SER A 188 9.25 -0.93 23.04
CA SER A 188 8.81 -2.27 23.43
C SER A 188 7.30 -2.37 23.65
N LYS A 189 6.58 -1.25 23.76
CA LYS A 189 5.15 -1.24 24.12
C LYS A 189 4.26 -2.00 23.11
N PHE A 190 4.59 -1.94 21.82
CA PHE A 190 3.76 -2.47 20.76
C PHE A 190 4.45 -3.64 20.05
N ARG A 191 3.76 -4.76 19.92
CA ARG A 191 4.23 -5.90 19.15
C ARG A 191 4.16 -5.66 17.64
N LYS A 192 3.17 -4.88 17.18
CA LYS A 192 2.91 -4.65 15.76
C LYS A 192 2.49 -3.21 15.44
N LEU A 193 2.99 -2.69 14.33
CA LEU A 193 2.59 -1.41 13.74
C LEU A 193 1.98 -1.71 12.37
N ILE A 194 0.76 -1.25 12.15
CA ILE A 194 -0.01 -1.52 10.93
C ILE A 194 -0.30 -0.18 10.29
N TRP A 195 0.29 0.08 9.12
CA TRP A 195 0.05 1.30 8.36
C TRP A 195 -0.81 1.00 7.14
N VAL A 196 -1.93 1.71 6.99
CA VAL A 196 -2.81 1.60 5.82
C VAL A 196 -3.26 2.98 5.38
N THR A 197 -3.01 3.32 4.12
CA THR A 197 -3.59 4.52 3.49
C THR A 197 -5.03 4.22 3.04
N VAL A 198 -5.94 5.07 3.48
CA VAL A 198 -7.36 5.06 3.14
C VAL A 198 -7.56 5.97 1.94
N SER A 199 -8.16 5.46 0.86
CA SER A 199 -8.38 6.28 -0.32
C SER A 199 -9.66 7.11 -0.19
N GLN A 200 -9.66 8.28 -0.82
CA GLN A 200 -10.83 9.15 -0.97
C GLN A 200 -12.08 8.41 -1.45
N ASN A 201 -11.91 7.46 -2.38
CA ASN A 201 -12.96 6.56 -2.83
C ASN A 201 -13.11 5.38 -1.88
N PHE A 202 -13.59 5.70 -0.67
CA PHE A 202 -13.72 4.80 0.46
C PHE A 202 -14.55 3.55 0.12
N ASP A 203 -13.94 2.37 0.28
CA ASP A 203 -14.58 1.07 0.17
C ASP A 203 -14.13 0.17 1.34
N ILE A 204 -15.11 -0.40 2.05
CA ILE A 204 -14.88 -1.23 3.24
C ILE A 204 -14.13 -2.50 2.87
N GLN A 205 -14.51 -3.18 1.77
CA GLN A 205 -13.87 -4.45 1.40
C GLN A 205 -12.40 -4.25 1.04
N ARG A 206 -12.08 -3.17 0.32
CA ARG A 206 -10.71 -2.79 0.00
C ARG A 206 -9.92 -2.42 1.25
N LEU A 207 -10.51 -1.68 2.19
CA LEU A 207 -9.85 -1.37 3.46
C LEU A 207 -9.57 -2.65 4.26
N GLN A 208 -10.54 -3.56 4.37
CA GLN A 208 -10.36 -4.88 4.99
C GLN A 208 -9.20 -5.65 4.34
N LYS A 209 -9.14 -5.67 3.00
CA LYS A 209 -8.08 -6.33 2.24
C LYS A 209 -6.71 -5.72 2.56
N ASN A 210 -6.61 -4.39 2.53
CA ASN A 210 -5.37 -3.67 2.80
C ASN A 210 -4.83 -3.95 4.22
N ILE A 211 -5.70 -3.91 5.24
CA ILE A 211 -5.31 -4.24 6.62
C ILE A 211 -4.89 -5.72 6.72
N THR A 212 -5.65 -6.62 6.12
CA THR A 212 -5.35 -8.06 6.13
C THR A 212 -4.00 -8.37 5.48
N CYS A 213 -3.66 -7.71 4.37
CA CYS A 213 -2.36 -7.86 3.72
C CYS A 213 -1.20 -7.45 4.64
N GLN A 214 -1.35 -6.36 5.41
CA GLN A 214 -0.36 -5.96 6.42
C GLN A 214 -0.22 -6.99 7.56
N LEU A 215 -1.28 -7.72 7.85
CA LEU A 215 -1.29 -8.81 8.81
C LEU A 215 -0.73 -10.14 8.23
N LYS A 216 -0.35 -10.18 6.95
CA LYS A 216 0.04 -11.39 6.20
C LYS A 216 -1.05 -12.47 6.18
N GLY A 217 -2.32 -12.08 6.32
CA GLY A 217 -3.46 -12.97 6.14
C GLY A 217 -4.06 -12.87 4.74
N ASN A 218 -5.09 -13.67 4.48
CA ASN A 218 -5.86 -13.63 3.25
C ASN A 218 -7.36 -13.58 3.56
N LEU A 219 -8.08 -12.70 2.87
CA LEU A 219 -9.53 -12.68 2.78
C LEU A 219 -9.92 -12.96 1.34
N SER A 220 -10.91 -13.82 1.12
CA SER A 220 -11.40 -14.10 -0.25
C SER A 220 -12.21 -12.92 -0.76
N ASP A 221 -12.02 -12.56 -2.03
CA ASP A 221 -12.76 -11.46 -2.67
C ASP A 221 -14.25 -11.81 -2.89
N ASP A 222 -14.61 -13.10 -2.86
CA ASP A 222 -16.00 -13.57 -3.00
C ASP A 222 -16.75 -13.63 -1.65
N GLU A 223 -16.08 -13.33 -0.54
CA GLU A 223 -16.69 -13.38 0.80
C GLU A 223 -17.50 -12.12 1.12
N ASP A 224 -18.62 -12.33 1.82
CA ASP A 224 -19.46 -11.24 2.31
C ASP A 224 -18.68 -10.29 3.24
N THR A 225 -19.03 -8.99 3.19
CA THR A 225 -18.30 -7.93 3.91
C THR A 225 -18.35 -8.12 5.43
N ILE A 226 -19.45 -8.67 5.96
CA ILE A 226 -19.63 -8.93 7.39
C ILE A 226 -18.76 -10.11 7.83
N ILE A 227 -18.70 -11.17 7.01
CA ILE A 227 -17.83 -12.33 7.27
C ILE A 227 -16.36 -11.88 7.29
N ARG A 228 -15.97 -11.04 6.32
CA ARG A 228 -14.64 -10.45 6.25
C ARG A 228 -14.30 -9.62 7.48
N ALA A 229 -15.25 -8.82 7.97
CA ALA A 229 -15.09 -8.03 9.20
C ALA A 229 -14.84 -8.93 10.42
N GLY A 230 -15.62 -10.01 10.59
CA GLY A 230 -15.44 -10.97 11.67
C GLY A 230 -14.07 -11.64 11.65
N LYS A 231 -13.61 -12.09 10.47
CA LYS A 231 -12.28 -12.67 10.30
C LYS A 231 -11.16 -11.67 10.61
N LEU A 232 -11.27 -10.44 10.10
CA LEU A 232 -10.28 -9.39 10.38
C LEU A 232 -10.21 -9.08 11.88
N SER A 233 -11.37 -9.04 12.55
CA SER A 233 -11.45 -8.82 13.99
C SER A 233 -10.68 -9.89 14.77
N GLU A 234 -10.87 -11.18 14.45
CA GLU A 234 -10.14 -12.28 15.09
C GLU A 234 -8.63 -12.20 14.80
N MET A 235 -8.24 -11.85 13.58
CA MET A 235 -6.83 -11.65 13.23
C MET A 235 -6.18 -10.54 14.05
N LEU A 236 -6.89 -9.41 14.23
CA LEU A 236 -6.42 -8.27 15.02
C LEU A 236 -6.33 -8.63 16.52
N LYS A 237 -7.30 -9.38 17.06
CA LYS A 237 -7.23 -9.88 18.45
C LYS A 237 -5.97 -10.73 18.67
N GLY A 238 -5.61 -11.56 17.69
CA GLY A 238 -4.43 -12.42 17.74
C GLY A 238 -3.08 -11.69 17.70
N GLN A 239 -3.03 -10.38 17.42
CA GLN A 239 -1.76 -9.64 17.32
C GLN A 239 -1.19 -9.18 18.67
N GLY A 240 -1.97 -9.24 19.77
CA GLY A 240 -1.56 -8.64 21.05
C GLY A 240 -1.62 -7.11 21.01
N SER A 241 -0.60 -6.42 21.52
CA SER A 241 -0.53 -4.95 21.48
C SER A 241 -0.13 -4.43 20.10
N TYR A 242 -0.89 -3.49 19.54
CA TYR A 242 -0.59 -2.93 18.22
C TYR A 242 -1.06 -1.48 18.07
N VAL A 243 -0.46 -0.79 17.11
CA VAL A 243 -0.94 0.50 16.60
C VAL A 243 -1.44 0.31 15.17
N LEU A 244 -2.68 0.70 14.90
CA LEU A 244 -3.22 0.77 13.54
C LEU A 244 -3.32 2.24 13.11
N ILE A 245 -2.54 2.60 12.11
CA ILE A 245 -2.48 3.93 11.49
C ILE A 245 -3.28 3.89 10.19
N LEU A 246 -4.37 4.64 10.16
CA LEU A 246 -5.23 4.87 9.00
C LEU A 246 -4.89 6.24 8.40
N ASP A 247 -3.99 6.25 7.44
CA ASP A 247 -3.53 7.48 6.81
C ASP A 247 -4.57 7.98 5.78
N ASP A 248 -4.80 9.29 5.76
CA ASP A 248 -5.64 10.02 4.81
C ASP A 248 -7.12 9.62 4.75
N VAL A 249 -7.81 9.66 5.90
CA VAL A 249 -9.25 9.35 5.98
C VAL A 249 -10.12 10.52 5.52
N TRP A 250 -10.96 10.30 4.51
CA TRP A 250 -11.82 11.34 3.90
C TRP A 250 -13.25 11.39 4.45
N LYS A 251 -13.82 10.23 4.80
CA LYS A 251 -15.21 10.09 5.25
C LYS A 251 -15.26 9.26 6.53
N SER A 252 -16.25 9.53 7.37
CA SER A 252 -16.49 8.73 8.56
C SER A 252 -17.08 7.37 8.20
N PHE A 253 -16.72 6.34 8.97
CA PHE A 253 -17.21 4.98 8.80
C PHE A 253 -17.24 4.25 10.15
N SER A 254 -17.98 3.13 10.19
CA SER A 254 -18.04 2.26 11.36
C SER A 254 -16.79 1.38 11.43
N LEU A 255 -16.05 1.46 12.55
CA LEU A 255 -14.91 0.56 12.80
C LEU A 255 -15.36 -0.90 12.84
N GLU A 256 -16.57 -1.17 13.34
CA GLU A 256 -17.14 -2.50 13.50
C GLU A 256 -17.45 -3.14 12.14
N ASP A 257 -17.97 -2.35 11.18
CA ASP A 257 -18.27 -2.81 9.81
C ASP A 257 -17.00 -3.22 9.05
N VAL A 258 -15.87 -2.58 9.38
CA VAL A 258 -14.55 -2.97 8.85
C VAL A 258 -14.00 -4.19 9.59
N GLY A 259 -14.33 -4.38 10.88
CA GLY A 259 -13.74 -5.40 11.74
C GLY A 259 -12.58 -4.86 12.60
N ILE A 260 -12.43 -3.55 12.70
CA ILE A 260 -11.42 -2.88 13.53
C ILE A 260 -11.89 -2.86 14.98
N LEU A 261 -11.03 -3.31 15.89
CA LEU A 261 -11.32 -3.31 17.32
C LEU A 261 -11.22 -1.89 17.89
N LYS A 262 -12.19 -1.50 18.72
CA LYS A 262 -12.06 -0.29 19.53
C LYS A 262 -11.00 -0.51 20.63
N PRO A 263 -10.08 0.45 20.83
CA PRO A 263 -9.14 0.44 21.95
C PRO A 263 -9.85 0.29 23.30
N THR A 264 -9.33 -0.60 24.15
CA THR A 264 -9.76 -0.76 25.55
C THR A 264 -8.51 -0.89 26.44
N SER A 265 -8.66 -0.73 27.75
CA SER A 265 -7.54 -0.87 28.70
C SER A 265 -6.85 -2.23 28.64
N ASN A 266 -7.54 -3.26 28.13
CA ASN A 266 -7.09 -4.65 28.23
C ASN A 266 -6.57 -5.23 26.92
N ASN A 267 -6.81 -4.57 25.77
CA ASN A 267 -6.44 -5.13 24.46
C ASN A 267 -5.14 -4.55 23.88
N GLY A 268 -4.53 -3.55 24.52
CA GLY A 268 -3.25 -2.97 24.09
C GLY A 268 -3.26 -2.34 22.69
N CYS A 269 -4.45 -2.05 22.14
CA CYS A 269 -4.63 -1.48 20.81
C CYS A 269 -4.65 0.05 20.88
N LYS A 270 -3.96 0.70 19.94
CA LYS A 270 -4.11 2.13 19.65
C LYS A 270 -4.54 2.33 18.20
N LEU A 271 -5.43 3.29 17.98
CA LEU A 271 -5.83 3.72 16.64
C LEU A 271 -5.35 5.13 16.39
N VAL A 272 -4.73 5.35 15.24
CA VAL A 272 -4.42 6.68 14.73
C VAL A 272 -5.07 6.84 13.38
N LEU A 273 -5.67 8.00 13.13
CA LEU A 273 -6.02 8.40 11.78
C LEU A 273 -5.41 9.76 11.46
N THR A 274 -5.07 9.98 10.19
CA THR A 274 -4.78 11.32 9.67
C THR A 274 -5.94 11.75 8.77
N THR A 275 -6.31 13.03 8.80
CA THR A 275 -7.43 13.53 7.97
C THR A 275 -7.32 15.03 7.74
N ARG A 276 -7.95 15.52 6.67
CA ARG A 276 -8.21 16.95 6.44
C ARG A 276 -9.47 17.45 7.16
N SER A 277 -10.32 16.54 7.65
CA SER A 277 -11.66 16.86 8.12
C SER A 277 -11.81 16.68 9.62
N GLU A 278 -11.95 17.78 10.35
CA GLU A 278 -12.28 17.75 11.78
C GLU A 278 -13.60 17.01 12.05
N ARG A 279 -14.54 17.06 11.10
CA ARG A 279 -15.82 16.33 11.20
C ARG A 279 -15.60 14.82 11.28
N VAL A 280 -14.63 14.27 10.54
CA VAL A 280 -14.28 12.84 10.59
C VAL A 280 -13.77 12.48 11.99
N VAL A 281 -12.81 13.25 12.53
CA VAL A 281 -12.26 13.05 13.88
C VAL A 281 -13.38 13.05 14.93
N ARG A 282 -14.24 14.08 14.90
CA ARG A 282 -15.33 14.24 15.87
C ARG A 282 -16.38 13.14 15.76
N SER A 283 -16.81 12.81 14.54
CA SER A 283 -17.88 11.82 14.33
C SER A 283 -17.47 10.40 14.68
N MET A 284 -16.18 10.06 14.53
CA MET A 284 -15.64 8.75 14.89
C MET A 284 -15.13 8.68 16.33
N GLY A 285 -15.20 9.78 17.10
CA GLY A 285 -14.84 9.81 18.52
C GLY A 285 -13.34 9.80 18.81
N PHE A 286 -12.51 10.28 17.88
CA PHE A 286 -11.06 10.35 18.06
C PHE A 286 -10.66 11.60 18.84
N LYS A 287 -9.62 11.50 19.68
CA LYS A 287 -8.98 12.66 20.32
C LYS A 287 -8.26 13.47 19.24
N LYS A 288 -8.73 14.71 19.01
CA LYS A 288 -8.14 15.60 18.01
C LYS A 288 -6.75 16.07 18.43
N VAL A 289 -5.79 15.92 17.52
CA VAL A 289 -4.50 16.60 17.51
C VAL A 289 -4.47 17.48 16.27
N GLN A 290 -4.35 18.79 16.46
CA GLN A 290 -4.35 19.76 15.38
C GLN A 290 -2.92 20.02 14.91
N VAL A 291 -2.63 19.81 13.63
CA VAL A 291 -1.36 20.20 13.03
C VAL A 291 -1.45 21.68 12.64
N PRO A 292 -0.63 22.57 13.22
CA PRO A 292 -0.57 23.97 12.83
C PRO A 292 0.26 24.16 11.56
N CYS A 293 0.12 25.33 10.92
CA CYS A 293 1.13 25.78 9.95
C CYS A 293 2.48 25.97 10.63
N LEU A 294 3.55 25.89 9.85
CA LEU A 294 4.88 26.25 10.31
C LEU A 294 4.92 27.73 10.71
N SER A 295 5.61 28.02 11.80
CA SER A 295 5.99 29.39 12.16
C SER A 295 6.89 29.98 11.06
N MET A 296 7.03 31.31 11.05
CA MET A 296 7.89 31.98 10.07
C MET A 296 9.35 31.48 10.12
N GLU A 297 9.84 31.16 11.32
CA GLU A 297 11.20 30.64 11.53
C GLU A 297 11.32 29.21 10.96
N GLU A 298 10.43 28.29 11.34
CA GLU A 298 10.44 26.92 10.81
C GLU A 298 10.23 26.87 9.30
N ALA A 299 9.36 27.75 8.77
CA ALA A 299 9.10 27.87 7.34
C ALA A 299 10.34 28.38 6.59
N MET A 300 11.08 29.32 7.18
CA MET A 300 12.33 29.82 6.62
C MET A 300 13.41 28.73 6.60
N ASP A 301 13.56 27.99 7.70
CA ASP A 301 14.51 26.89 7.79
C ASP A 301 14.20 25.81 6.75
N LEU A 302 12.92 25.44 6.60
CA LEU A 302 12.50 24.49 5.59
C LEU A 302 12.79 25.01 4.17
N PHE A 303 12.50 26.28 3.89
CA PHE A 303 12.77 26.89 2.58
C PHE A 303 14.27 26.88 2.26
N LEU A 304 15.11 27.32 3.19
CA LEU A 304 16.58 27.34 3.04
C LEU A 304 17.16 25.94 2.84
N SER A 305 16.63 24.93 3.54
CA SER A 305 17.03 23.53 3.36
C SER A 305 16.81 23.02 1.93
N LYS A 306 15.87 23.64 1.19
CA LYS A 306 15.50 23.24 -0.17
C LYS A 306 16.15 24.10 -1.25
N VAL A 307 16.26 25.41 -1.05
CA VAL A 307 16.88 26.31 -2.04
C VAL A 307 18.40 26.24 -2.02
N GLY A 308 19.00 26.01 -0.85
CA GLY A 308 20.45 26.05 -0.65
C GLY A 308 20.89 27.33 0.08
N LEU A 309 22.02 27.25 0.78
CA LEU A 309 22.53 28.33 1.64
C LEU A 309 23.32 29.41 0.88
N ASP A 310 23.63 29.18 -0.39
CA ASP A 310 24.45 30.06 -1.23
C ASP A 310 23.83 31.46 -1.45
N ILE A 311 22.56 31.63 -1.08
CA ILE A 311 21.76 32.86 -1.23
C ILE A 311 21.89 33.80 -0.03
N LEU A 312 22.23 33.28 1.16
CA LEU A 312 22.32 34.05 2.40
C LEU A 312 23.32 35.23 2.41
N PRO A 313 24.43 35.23 1.65
CA PRO A 313 25.36 36.36 1.64
C PRO A 313 24.82 37.65 1.00
N ASP A 314 23.74 37.61 0.22
CA ASP A 314 23.13 38.80 -0.40
C ASP A 314 21.94 39.33 0.42
N PRO A 315 22.04 40.51 1.05
CA PRO A 315 20.96 41.09 1.86
C PRO A 315 19.67 41.35 1.08
N THR A 316 19.76 41.60 -0.22
CA THR A 316 18.62 41.83 -1.10
C THR A 316 17.84 40.53 -1.27
N LEU A 317 18.54 39.44 -1.55
CA LEU A 317 17.94 38.12 -1.67
C LEU A 317 17.37 37.65 -0.33
N GLU A 318 18.04 37.93 0.80
CA GLU A 318 17.49 37.64 2.13
C GLU A 318 16.13 38.32 2.35
N SER A 319 15.97 39.58 1.89
CA SER A 319 14.70 40.29 1.99
C SER A 319 13.60 39.66 1.11
N PHE A 320 13.96 39.20 -0.10
CA PHE A 320 13.06 38.53 -1.02
C PHE A 320 12.62 37.15 -0.51
N LEU A 321 13.54 36.38 0.09
CA LEU A 321 13.23 35.11 0.74
C LEU A 321 12.12 35.27 1.79
N LYS A 322 12.24 36.30 2.65
CA LYS A 322 11.22 36.61 3.67
C LYS A 322 9.85 36.92 3.07
N ILE A 323 9.82 37.59 1.91
CA ILE A 323 8.57 37.87 1.20
C ILE A 323 7.97 36.58 0.65
N VAL A 324 8.74 35.76 -0.08
CA VAL A 324 8.24 34.52 -0.68
C VAL A 324 7.73 33.54 0.39
N VAL A 325 8.50 33.31 1.46
CA VAL A 325 8.09 32.41 2.55
C VAL A 325 6.82 32.89 3.24
N ARG A 326 6.64 34.21 3.35
CA ARG A 326 5.42 34.79 3.91
C ARG A 326 4.20 34.52 3.04
N GLU A 327 4.32 34.55 1.71
CA GLU A 327 3.22 34.24 0.80
C GLU A 327 2.79 32.75 0.87
N CYS A 328 3.68 31.86 1.34
CA CYS A 328 3.36 30.44 1.57
C CYS A 328 2.44 30.17 2.78
N ASP A 329 2.20 31.18 3.64
CA ASP A 329 1.42 31.06 4.88
C ASP A 329 1.80 29.85 5.77
N GLY A 330 3.08 29.49 5.79
CA GLY A 330 3.59 28.39 6.62
C GLY A 330 3.16 26.98 6.17
N LEU A 331 2.62 26.80 4.95
CA LEU A 331 2.26 25.48 4.41
C LEU A 331 3.51 24.77 3.84
N PRO A 332 3.95 23.63 4.41
CA PRO A 332 5.15 22.91 3.96
C PRO A 332 5.17 22.57 2.48
N LEU A 333 4.05 22.07 1.91
CA LEU A 333 4.00 21.74 0.48
C LEU A 333 4.24 22.96 -0.40
N ALA A 334 3.60 24.10 -0.11
CA ALA A 334 3.84 25.34 -0.85
C ALA A 334 5.29 25.81 -0.72
N ILE A 335 5.85 25.74 0.49
CA ILE A 335 7.24 26.09 0.78
C ILE A 335 8.21 25.25 -0.05
N VAL A 336 8.09 23.92 -0.03
CA VAL A 336 9.03 23.05 -0.74
C VAL A 336 8.90 23.17 -2.26
N THR A 337 7.68 23.37 -2.79
CA THR A 337 7.43 23.54 -4.22
C THR A 337 7.95 24.89 -4.73
N LEU A 338 7.78 25.98 -3.97
CA LEU A 338 8.35 27.29 -4.31
C LEU A 338 9.87 27.29 -4.18
N ALA A 339 10.40 26.68 -3.12
CA ALA A 339 11.84 26.53 -2.94
C ALA A 339 12.49 25.71 -4.07
N GLY A 340 11.86 24.59 -4.47
CA GLY A 340 12.33 23.78 -5.59
C GLY A 340 12.45 24.58 -6.89
N CYS A 341 11.47 25.43 -7.19
CA CYS A 341 11.45 26.28 -8.37
C CYS A 341 12.50 27.42 -8.35
N MET A 342 12.87 27.88 -7.15
CA MET A 342 13.86 28.96 -6.97
C MET A 342 15.28 28.45 -6.70
N ARG A 343 15.47 27.13 -6.65
CA ARG A 343 16.77 26.50 -6.40
C ARG A 343 17.80 26.94 -7.44
N GLY A 344 18.96 27.41 -6.97
CA GLY A 344 20.07 27.84 -7.82
C GLY A 344 19.90 29.21 -8.49
N VAL A 345 18.80 29.94 -8.22
CA VAL A 345 18.61 31.31 -8.73
C VAL A 345 19.32 32.31 -7.82
N THR A 346 20.33 32.99 -8.36
CA THR A 346 21.15 33.96 -7.61
C THR A 346 20.96 35.41 -8.03
N ASP A 347 20.22 35.68 -9.12
CA ASP A 347 19.98 37.05 -9.62
C ASP A 347 18.80 37.72 -8.90
N PRO A 348 19.01 38.84 -8.18
CA PRO A 348 17.95 39.57 -7.47
C PRO A 348 16.79 40.03 -8.35
N HIS A 349 17.02 40.37 -9.62
CA HIS A 349 15.94 40.80 -10.51
C HIS A 349 14.99 39.66 -10.86
N VAL A 350 15.50 38.43 -10.95
CA VAL A 350 14.69 37.23 -11.18
C VAL A 350 13.82 36.94 -9.95
N TRP A 351 14.33 37.18 -8.74
CA TRP A 351 13.59 37.07 -7.50
C TRP A 351 12.48 38.13 -7.37
N GLU A 352 12.77 39.38 -7.72
CA GLU A 352 11.78 40.46 -7.70
C GLU A 352 10.61 40.18 -8.66
N ASN A 353 10.90 39.78 -9.90
CA ASN A 353 9.87 39.38 -10.87
C ASN A 353 9.06 38.17 -10.37
N ALA A 354 9.72 37.17 -9.79
CA ALA A 354 9.05 36.01 -9.18
C ALA A 354 8.06 36.41 -8.07
N ILE A 355 8.42 37.38 -7.23
CA ILE A 355 7.53 37.89 -6.18
C ILE A 355 6.28 38.56 -6.78
N ASP A 356 6.45 39.36 -7.83
CA ASP A 356 5.34 40.04 -8.48
C ASP A 356 4.38 39.05 -9.19
N GLU A 357 4.92 38.04 -9.85
CA GLU A 357 4.15 36.92 -10.42
C GLU A 357 3.36 36.17 -9.34
N LEU A 358 4.02 35.75 -8.25
CA LEU A 358 3.40 35.04 -7.13
C LEU A 358 2.25 35.84 -6.52
N ARG A 359 2.48 37.14 -6.29
CA ARG A 359 1.45 38.06 -5.79
C ARG A 359 0.31 38.22 -6.78
N GLY A 360 0.58 38.20 -8.09
CA GLY A 360 -0.46 38.20 -9.13
C GLY A 360 -1.41 37.01 -9.02
N TYR A 361 -0.90 35.83 -8.66
CA TYR A 361 -1.72 34.63 -8.47
C TYR A 361 -2.51 34.61 -7.16
N ILE A 362 -1.97 35.21 -6.11
CA ILE A 362 -2.56 35.14 -4.76
C ILE A 362 -3.52 36.29 -4.47
N ARG A 363 -3.27 37.47 -5.04
CA ARG A 363 -4.06 38.68 -4.77
C ARG A 363 -5.49 38.50 -5.27
N ASN A 364 -6.46 38.82 -4.39
CA ASN A 364 -7.91 38.74 -4.61
C ASN A 364 -8.52 37.33 -4.58
N ILE A 365 -7.79 36.33 -4.11
CA ILE A 365 -8.36 35.01 -3.78
C ILE A 365 -8.85 35.02 -2.33
N HIS A 366 -10.14 34.75 -2.13
CA HIS A 366 -10.76 34.67 -0.80
C HIS A 366 -10.83 33.24 -0.26
N ASP A 367 -10.76 32.24 -1.14
CA ASP A 367 -10.81 30.83 -0.75
C ASP A 367 -9.41 30.29 -0.42
N VAL A 368 -9.30 29.54 0.68
CA VAL A 368 -8.02 29.04 1.20
C VAL A 368 -7.42 27.99 0.27
N GLU A 369 -8.23 27.15 -0.38
CA GLU A 369 -7.76 26.14 -1.33
C GLU A 369 -7.24 26.79 -2.60
N ASP A 370 -7.96 27.79 -3.12
CA ASP A 370 -7.52 28.56 -4.28
C ASP A 370 -6.21 29.32 -4.01
N LYS A 371 -5.97 29.78 -2.76
CA LYS A 371 -4.70 30.42 -2.37
C LYS A 371 -3.55 29.42 -2.41
N VAL A 372 -3.76 28.20 -1.90
CA VAL A 372 -2.78 27.11 -1.98
C VAL A 372 -2.50 26.73 -3.43
N TYR A 373 -3.52 26.66 -4.28
CA TYR A 373 -3.34 26.45 -5.72
C TYR A 373 -2.55 27.59 -6.35
N GLY A 374 -2.75 28.85 -5.97
CA GLY A 374 -1.95 29.98 -6.43
C GLY A 374 -0.46 29.79 -6.17
N CYS A 375 -0.08 29.37 -4.97
CA CYS A 375 1.32 29.10 -4.61
C CYS A 375 1.93 27.94 -5.41
N LEU A 376 1.19 26.85 -5.60
CA LEU A 376 1.67 25.70 -6.38
C LEU A 376 1.71 26.01 -7.89
N LYS A 377 0.75 26.81 -8.37
CA LYS A 377 0.62 27.19 -9.77
C LYS A 377 1.79 28.04 -10.22
N PHE A 378 2.34 28.86 -9.34
CA PHE A 378 3.58 29.59 -9.59
C PHE A 378 4.70 28.67 -10.13
N SER A 379 4.96 27.54 -9.47
CA SER A 379 6.01 26.61 -9.94
C SER A 379 5.64 25.92 -11.26
N TYR A 380 4.35 25.71 -11.51
CA TYR A 380 3.85 25.19 -12.79
C TYR A 380 4.02 26.20 -13.94
N ASP A 381 3.68 27.47 -13.73
CA ASP A 381 3.70 28.51 -14.77
C ASP A 381 5.13 28.84 -15.25
N ARG A 382 6.16 28.52 -14.46
CA ARG A 382 7.59 28.66 -14.81
C ARG A 382 8.18 27.45 -15.56
N LEU A 383 7.43 26.37 -15.69
CA LEU A 383 7.81 25.26 -16.59
C LEU A 383 7.70 25.68 -18.05
N LYS A 384 8.44 24.98 -18.92
CA LYS A 384 8.24 25.11 -20.38
C LYS A 384 6.85 24.60 -20.75
N GLN A 385 6.20 25.21 -21.74
CA GLN A 385 4.86 24.82 -22.20
C GLN A 385 4.70 23.31 -22.44
N ARG A 386 5.72 22.68 -23.00
CA ARG A 386 5.78 21.23 -23.20
C ARG A 386 5.65 20.45 -21.89
N ASP A 387 6.45 20.82 -20.90
CA ASP A 387 6.55 20.15 -19.62
C ASP A 387 5.27 20.41 -18.78
N GLN A 388 4.65 21.58 -18.95
CA GLN A 388 3.33 21.92 -18.39
C GLN A 388 2.24 20.96 -18.88
N GLU A 389 2.11 20.76 -20.19
CA GLU A 389 1.11 19.84 -20.73
C GLU A 389 1.38 18.39 -20.33
N CYS A 390 2.65 17.98 -20.24
CA CYS A 390 3.04 16.67 -19.72
C CYS A 390 2.62 16.51 -18.24
N PHE A 391 2.84 17.52 -17.42
CA PHE A 391 2.39 17.56 -16.02
C PHE A 391 0.86 17.46 -15.90
N LEU A 392 0.12 18.24 -16.69
CA LEU A 392 -1.35 18.19 -16.68
C LEU A 392 -1.88 16.80 -17.07
N TYR A 393 -1.22 16.11 -18.00
CA TYR A 393 -1.60 14.75 -18.40
C TYR A 393 -1.55 13.76 -17.22
N CYS A 394 -0.61 13.94 -16.28
CA CYS A 394 -0.52 13.08 -15.09
C CYS A 394 -1.79 13.13 -14.22
N ALA A 395 -2.55 14.23 -14.26
CA ALA A 395 -3.80 14.37 -13.49
C ALA A 395 -4.91 13.40 -13.92
N LEU A 396 -4.78 12.77 -15.10
CA LEU A 396 -5.70 11.72 -15.57
C LEU A 396 -5.69 10.47 -14.69
N TYR A 397 -4.58 10.21 -13.99
CA TYR A 397 -4.46 9.06 -13.11
C TYR A 397 -5.13 9.34 -11.75
N PRO A 398 -5.63 8.30 -11.04
CA PRO A 398 -6.21 8.47 -9.71
C PRO A 398 -5.20 9.04 -8.69
N GLU A 399 -5.73 9.55 -7.60
CA GLU A 399 -4.95 9.83 -6.39
C GLU A 399 -4.25 8.57 -5.86
N ASP A 400 -3.03 8.75 -5.34
CA ASP A 400 -2.10 7.71 -4.87
C ASP A 400 -1.81 6.61 -5.91
N TYR A 401 -2.01 6.91 -7.20
CA TYR A 401 -1.73 5.94 -8.24
C TYR A 401 -0.24 5.94 -8.58
N ALA A 402 0.37 4.76 -8.52
CA ALA A 402 1.74 4.55 -8.97
C ALA A 402 1.78 4.56 -10.51
N ILE A 403 2.07 5.72 -11.10
CA ILE A 403 2.10 5.89 -12.55
C ILE A 403 3.39 5.28 -13.10
N ILE A 404 3.26 4.31 -14.01
CA ILE A 404 4.43 3.69 -14.66
C ILE A 404 5.07 4.71 -15.61
N LYS A 405 6.34 5.05 -15.36
CA LYS A 405 7.03 6.12 -16.11
C LYS A 405 7.10 5.83 -17.61
N GLU A 406 7.38 4.59 -17.99
CA GLU A 406 7.51 4.22 -19.40
C GLU A 406 6.18 4.37 -20.16
N GLU A 407 5.06 4.01 -19.53
CA GLU A 407 3.72 4.13 -20.12
C GLU A 407 3.33 5.61 -20.28
N LEU A 408 3.58 6.40 -19.23
CA LEU A 408 3.28 7.83 -19.24
C LEU A 408 4.06 8.58 -20.34
N ILE A 409 5.35 8.29 -20.49
CA ILE A 409 6.18 8.89 -21.55
C ILE A 409 5.65 8.55 -22.94
N GLU A 410 5.22 7.30 -23.14
CA GLU A 410 4.66 6.87 -24.42
C GLU A 410 3.34 7.58 -24.73
N HIS A 411 2.48 7.77 -23.73
CA HIS A 411 1.27 8.58 -23.90
C HIS A 411 1.59 10.02 -24.31
N TRP A 412 2.57 10.66 -23.67
CA TRP A 412 3.00 12.02 -24.04
C TRP A 412 3.49 12.11 -25.49
N LEU A 413 4.26 11.13 -25.95
CA LEU A 413 4.71 11.05 -27.33
C LEU A 413 3.53 10.94 -28.32
N ILE A 414 2.57 10.08 -28.01
CA ILE A 414 1.44 9.80 -28.91
C ILE A 414 0.48 10.98 -29.03
N GLU A 415 0.26 11.68 -27.92
CA GLU A 415 -0.47 12.94 -27.91
C GLU A 415 0.21 14.03 -28.74
N GLY A 416 1.53 13.92 -28.92
CA GLY A 416 2.36 14.93 -29.57
C GLY A 416 2.84 16.00 -28.60
N LEU A 417 2.90 15.69 -27.29
CA LEU A 417 3.52 16.55 -26.30
C LEU A 417 5.04 16.46 -26.38
N ILE A 418 5.58 15.32 -26.79
CA ILE A 418 7.00 15.15 -27.09
C ILE A 418 7.14 14.97 -28.61
N ASP A 419 8.08 15.68 -29.21
CA ASP A 419 8.36 15.56 -30.65
C ASP A 419 8.80 14.13 -31.01
N GLU A 420 8.39 13.66 -32.18
CA GLU A 420 8.76 12.34 -32.68
C GLU A 420 10.27 12.30 -33.00
N MET A 421 11.01 11.36 -32.39
CA MET A 421 12.46 11.21 -32.57
C MET A 421 12.81 9.93 -33.33
N GLU A 422 14.04 9.84 -33.83
CA GLU A 422 14.50 8.72 -34.67
C GLU A 422 14.60 7.38 -33.93
N SER A 423 14.86 7.37 -32.61
CA SER A 423 15.00 6.15 -31.80
C SER A 423 14.12 6.16 -30.55
N ARG A 424 13.66 4.97 -30.11
CA ARG A 424 12.90 4.83 -28.85
C ARG A 424 13.69 5.28 -27.64
N LYS A 425 14.98 4.93 -27.61
CA LYS A 425 15.90 5.32 -26.53
C LYS A 425 15.98 6.85 -26.38
N SER A 426 16.00 7.59 -27.49
CA SER A 426 15.99 9.06 -27.47
C SER A 426 14.68 9.61 -26.92
N MET A 427 13.54 9.04 -27.32
CA MET A 427 12.21 9.43 -26.82
C MET A 427 12.06 9.15 -25.32
N GLU A 428 12.49 7.97 -24.88
CA GLU A 428 12.54 7.62 -23.45
C GLU A 428 13.44 8.58 -22.68
N SER A 429 14.65 8.86 -23.17
CA SER A 429 15.56 9.82 -22.51
C SER A 429 14.95 11.22 -22.38
N CYS A 430 14.25 11.70 -23.42
CA CYS A 430 13.55 12.97 -23.37
C CYS A 430 12.40 12.97 -22.35
N GLY A 431 11.59 11.92 -22.34
CA GLY A 431 10.50 11.79 -21.36
C GLY A 431 11.00 11.70 -19.92
N TYR A 432 12.10 10.99 -19.70
CA TYR A 432 12.77 10.93 -18.40
C TYR A 432 13.34 12.28 -17.96
N SER A 433 13.86 13.09 -18.89
CA SER A 433 14.28 14.47 -18.61
C SER A 433 13.12 15.34 -18.15
N ILE A 434 11.93 15.20 -18.77
CA ILE A 434 10.73 15.94 -18.34
C ILE A 434 10.30 15.48 -16.94
N LEU A 435 10.23 14.17 -16.69
CA LEU A 435 9.90 13.63 -15.37
C LEU A 435 10.88 14.12 -14.30
N GLN A 436 12.18 14.12 -14.61
CA GLN A 436 13.21 14.63 -13.72
C GLN A 436 12.98 16.12 -13.41
N ASN A 437 12.67 16.94 -14.42
CA ASN A 437 12.36 18.36 -14.23
C ASN A 437 11.13 18.57 -13.33
N LEU A 438 10.06 17.79 -13.53
CA LEU A 438 8.87 17.82 -12.68
C LEU A 438 9.16 17.41 -11.23
N GLU A 439 10.03 16.42 -11.03
CA GLU A 439 10.50 15.99 -9.70
C GLU A 439 11.39 17.06 -9.02
N GLU A 440 12.29 17.68 -9.77
CA GLU A 440 13.18 18.74 -9.27
C GLU A 440 12.40 19.98 -8.83
N ASN A 441 11.29 20.28 -9.51
CA ASN A 441 10.35 21.34 -9.11
C ASN A 441 9.32 20.89 -8.05
N CYS A 442 9.46 19.68 -7.50
CA CYS A 442 8.56 19.11 -6.48
C CYS A 442 7.07 19.09 -6.90
N LEU A 443 6.80 18.93 -8.20
CA LEU A 443 5.46 18.74 -8.77
C LEU A 443 5.11 17.25 -8.94
N LEU A 444 6.13 16.39 -8.98
CA LEU A 444 6.01 14.94 -8.87
C LEU A 444 6.94 14.43 -7.76
N GLU A 445 6.52 13.36 -7.09
CA GLU A 445 7.33 12.68 -6.10
C GLU A 445 8.07 11.49 -6.72
N ARG A 446 9.34 11.33 -6.31
CA ARG A 446 10.12 10.14 -6.63
C ARG A 446 9.56 8.96 -5.85
N ALA A 447 8.97 8.02 -6.56
CA ALA A 447 8.68 6.71 -5.98
C ALA A 447 9.99 5.94 -5.81
N GLU A 448 10.32 5.53 -4.59
CA GLU A 448 11.22 4.40 -4.40
C GLU A 448 10.47 3.10 -4.66
N ARG A 449 11.21 2.05 -5.05
CA ARG A 449 10.66 0.75 -5.50
C ARG A 449 9.54 0.30 -4.58
N ASP A 450 8.33 0.27 -5.11
CA ASP A 450 7.16 -0.20 -4.39
C ASP A 450 7.32 -1.71 -4.15
N SER A 451 7.82 -2.08 -2.97
CA SER A 451 8.24 -3.44 -2.63
C SER A 451 7.06 -4.38 -2.34
N TYR A 452 5.85 -3.84 -2.22
CA TYR A 452 4.67 -4.57 -1.80
C TYR A 452 3.84 -5.14 -2.94
N ASN A 453 4.11 -4.73 -4.19
CA ASN A 453 3.37 -5.19 -5.36
C ASN A 453 4.29 -6.00 -6.26
N PHE A 454 4.27 -7.34 -6.10
CA PHE A 454 5.12 -8.28 -6.85
C PHE A 454 5.06 -8.11 -8.37
N ARG A 455 4.01 -7.44 -8.88
CA ARG A 455 3.80 -7.14 -10.30
C ARG A 455 4.62 -5.94 -10.82
N PHE A 456 5.11 -5.06 -9.95
CA PHE A 456 5.79 -3.80 -10.32
C PHE A 456 7.25 -3.69 -9.82
N ILE A 457 7.80 -4.74 -9.21
CA ILE A 457 9.15 -4.76 -8.60
C ILE A 457 10.26 -4.22 -9.52
N TYR A 458 10.07 -4.28 -10.84
CA TYR A 458 11.07 -3.88 -11.85
C TYR A 458 10.77 -2.58 -12.60
N LYS A 459 9.64 -1.89 -12.35
CA LYS A 459 9.26 -0.68 -13.10
C LYS A 459 9.41 0.58 -12.25
N LYS A 460 9.93 1.66 -12.85
CA LYS A 460 10.03 2.96 -12.18
C LYS A 460 8.65 3.63 -12.21
N THR A 461 8.21 4.15 -11.07
CA THR A 461 6.93 4.84 -10.94
C THR A 461 7.10 6.30 -10.55
N ALA A 462 6.11 7.12 -10.88
CA ALA A 462 5.98 8.50 -10.44
C ALA A 462 4.67 8.64 -9.65
N HIS A 463 4.68 9.51 -8.63
CA HIS A 463 3.48 9.84 -7.86
C HIS A 463 3.22 11.34 -7.95
N MET A 464 1.94 11.71 -8.03
CA MET A 464 1.51 13.09 -7.93
C MET A 464 0.82 13.28 -6.58
N HIS A 465 1.32 14.21 -5.76
CA HIS A 465 0.71 14.55 -4.48
C HIS A 465 -0.72 15.04 -4.70
N ASP A 466 -1.65 14.64 -3.82
CA ASP A 466 -3.08 14.92 -3.92
C ASP A 466 -3.44 16.42 -4.17
N VAL A 467 -2.89 17.37 -3.40
CA VAL A 467 -3.10 18.81 -3.57
C VAL A 467 -2.54 19.31 -4.92
N VAL A 468 -1.40 18.77 -5.37
CA VAL A 468 -0.80 19.12 -6.67
C VAL A 468 -1.69 18.61 -7.81
N ARG A 469 -2.26 17.41 -7.64
CA ARG A 469 -3.24 16.84 -8.56
C ARG A 469 -4.52 17.67 -8.59
N ASP A 470 -5.02 18.11 -7.44
CA ASP A 470 -6.22 18.95 -7.35
C ASP A 470 -6.02 20.28 -8.09
N MET A 471 -4.84 20.89 -7.96
CA MET A 471 -4.46 22.07 -8.75
C MET A 471 -4.46 21.76 -10.26
N ALA A 472 -3.84 20.66 -10.68
CA ALA A 472 -3.81 20.27 -12.10
C ALA A 472 -5.23 20.01 -12.66
N LEU A 473 -6.12 19.42 -11.86
CA LEU A 473 -7.54 19.25 -12.20
C LEU A 473 -8.27 20.60 -12.26
N HIS A 474 -7.98 21.53 -11.35
CA HIS A 474 -8.53 22.88 -11.40
C HIS A 474 -8.14 23.59 -12.70
N ILE A 475 -6.87 23.50 -13.11
CA ILE A 475 -6.36 24.07 -14.37
C ILE A 475 -7.06 23.44 -15.58
N THR A 476 -7.29 22.12 -15.54
CA THR A 476 -7.80 21.34 -16.68
C THR A 476 -9.31 21.17 -16.70
N ARG A 477 -10.07 21.66 -15.72
CA ARG A 477 -11.52 21.40 -15.54
C ARG A 477 -12.43 21.64 -16.76
N LYS A 478 -12.03 22.50 -17.69
CA LYS A 478 -12.77 22.76 -18.94
C LYS A 478 -12.34 21.85 -20.11
N ARG A 479 -11.13 21.28 -20.01
CA ARG A 479 -10.46 20.47 -21.04
C ARG A 479 -10.53 18.99 -20.72
N PHE A 480 -10.51 18.57 -19.45
CA PHE A 480 -10.48 17.16 -19.06
C PHE A 480 -11.71 16.78 -18.23
N MET A 481 -12.18 15.55 -18.43
CA MET A 481 -13.09 14.88 -17.50
C MET A 481 -12.35 13.76 -16.79
N VAL A 482 -12.04 13.95 -15.52
CA VAL A 482 -11.36 12.94 -14.70
C VAL A 482 -12.30 12.47 -13.60
N LYS A 483 -12.85 11.26 -13.78
CA LYS A 483 -13.67 10.56 -12.77
C LYS A 483 -13.11 9.18 -12.48
N ALA A 484 -11.79 9.07 -12.47
CA ALA A 484 -11.09 7.83 -12.16
C ALA A 484 -11.29 7.45 -10.70
N ARG A 485 -11.49 6.15 -10.43
CA ARG A 485 -11.65 5.56 -9.10
C ARG A 485 -12.92 5.98 -8.33
N MET A 486 -13.84 6.74 -8.91
CA MET A 486 -15.05 7.29 -8.25
C MET A 486 -16.18 6.28 -7.96
N GLN A 487 -15.93 4.98 -8.11
CA GLN A 487 -16.92 3.90 -7.90
C GLN A 487 -18.17 4.03 -8.80
N LEU A 488 -18.02 4.64 -9.98
CA LEU A 488 -19.13 4.77 -10.93
C LEU A 488 -19.60 3.40 -11.40
N LYS A 489 -20.93 3.18 -11.41
CA LYS A 489 -21.56 1.95 -11.93
C LYS A 489 -22.00 2.08 -13.39
N GLU A 490 -22.15 3.31 -13.83
CA GLU A 490 -22.62 3.72 -15.16
C GLU A 490 -21.70 4.85 -15.67
N LEU A 491 -21.74 5.10 -16.98
CA LEU A 491 -21.05 6.27 -17.53
C LEU A 491 -21.61 7.59 -16.95
N PRO A 492 -20.79 8.66 -16.92
CA PRO A 492 -21.29 10.01 -16.62
C PRO A 492 -22.48 10.36 -17.50
N LYS A 493 -23.43 11.10 -16.93
CA LYS A 493 -24.63 11.50 -17.66
C LYS A 493 -24.27 12.43 -18.81
N GLU A 494 -25.11 12.47 -19.84
CA GLU A 494 -24.88 13.26 -21.05
C GLU A 494 -24.56 14.72 -20.76
N GLU A 495 -25.21 15.33 -19.76
CA GLU A 495 -25.01 16.74 -19.39
C GLU A 495 -23.63 17.03 -18.79
N GLU A 496 -22.90 15.99 -18.39
CA GLU A 496 -21.55 16.11 -17.83
C GLU A 496 -20.46 16.05 -18.90
N TRP A 497 -20.82 15.73 -20.16
CA TRP A 497 -19.89 15.71 -21.28
C TRP A 497 -19.82 17.08 -21.97
N SER A 498 -18.63 17.47 -22.39
CA SER A 498 -18.38 18.71 -23.13
C SER A 498 -17.62 18.43 -24.42
N GLU A 499 -18.02 19.11 -25.51
CA GLU A 499 -17.29 19.07 -26.80
C GLU A 499 -15.86 19.64 -26.70
N ASP A 500 -15.59 20.42 -25.64
CA ASP A 500 -14.28 20.96 -25.35
C ASP A 500 -13.33 19.94 -24.71
N PHE A 501 -13.83 18.76 -24.31
CA PHE A 501 -13.01 17.76 -23.67
C PHE A 501 -11.97 17.16 -24.62
N GLU A 502 -10.71 17.28 -24.21
CA GLU A 502 -9.53 16.73 -24.86
C GLU A 502 -9.18 15.35 -24.32
N LYS A 503 -9.44 15.10 -23.03
CA LYS A 503 -9.02 13.87 -22.34
C LYS A 503 -10.08 13.43 -21.34
N VAL A 504 -10.39 12.14 -21.33
CA VAL A 504 -11.37 11.52 -20.45
C VAL A 504 -10.73 10.36 -19.72
N SER A 505 -10.80 10.36 -18.39
CA SER A 505 -10.35 9.24 -17.55
C SER A 505 -11.48 8.76 -16.66
N LEU A 506 -11.93 7.54 -16.92
CA LEU A 506 -12.98 6.80 -16.21
C LEU A 506 -12.43 5.46 -15.67
N MET A 507 -11.10 5.34 -15.56
CA MET A 507 -10.44 4.11 -15.10
C MET A 507 -10.73 3.78 -13.63
N HIS A 508 -10.58 2.51 -13.26
CA HIS A 508 -10.78 2.00 -11.90
C HIS A 508 -12.18 2.24 -11.32
N ASN A 509 -13.23 2.15 -12.14
CA ASN A 509 -14.62 2.23 -11.69
C ASN A 509 -15.31 0.84 -11.77
N PHE A 510 -16.62 0.80 -11.54
CA PHE A 510 -17.46 -0.40 -11.64
C PHE A 510 -18.42 -0.32 -12.84
N ILE A 511 -18.04 0.42 -13.88
CA ILE A 511 -18.91 0.66 -15.04
C ILE A 511 -19.12 -0.67 -15.75
N SER A 512 -20.35 -1.15 -15.77
CA SER A 512 -20.67 -2.50 -16.25
C SER A 512 -21.39 -2.51 -17.60
N THR A 513 -22.08 -1.43 -17.92
CA THR A 513 -22.85 -1.27 -19.14
C THR A 513 -22.67 0.14 -19.70
N ILE A 514 -22.69 0.22 -21.03
CA ILE A 514 -22.76 1.47 -21.79
C ILE A 514 -24.14 1.44 -22.46
N PRO A 515 -24.99 2.46 -22.29
CA PRO A 515 -26.34 2.45 -22.88
C PRO A 515 -26.30 2.20 -24.40
N GLN A 516 -27.18 1.33 -24.89
CA GLN A 516 -27.21 0.93 -26.32
C GLN A 516 -27.55 2.09 -27.26
N THR A 517 -28.39 3.02 -26.80
CA THR A 517 -28.73 4.26 -27.53
C THR A 517 -28.25 5.45 -26.73
N ILE A 518 -26.96 5.76 -26.86
CA ILE A 518 -26.41 7.04 -26.42
C ILE A 518 -26.63 8.07 -27.53
N LYS A 519 -27.22 9.22 -27.19
CA LYS A 519 -27.40 10.36 -28.11
C LYS A 519 -26.30 11.40 -27.93
N PHE A 520 -25.07 10.97 -27.65
CA PHE A 520 -23.97 11.91 -27.50
C PHE A 520 -23.76 12.72 -28.79
N PRO A 521 -23.37 14.00 -28.68
CA PRO A 521 -22.78 14.70 -29.81
C PRO A 521 -21.45 14.02 -30.21
N LYS A 522 -20.82 14.53 -31.27
CA LYS A 522 -19.42 14.18 -31.53
C LYS A 522 -18.53 15.01 -30.61
N PHE A 523 -17.44 14.42 -30.11
CA PHE A 523 -16.43 15.10 -29.31
C PHE A 523 -15.15 15.26 -30.13
N PRO A 524 -15.05 16.32 -30.94
CA PRO A 524 -13.96 16.47 -31.90
C PRO A 524 -12.61 16.75 -31.24
N LYS A 525 -12.57 17.24 -30.00
CA LYS A 525 -11.30 17.52 -29.30
C LYS A 525 -10.74 16.33 -28.54
N LEU A 526 -11.55 15.28 -28.31
CA LEU A 526 -11.16 14.15 -27.47
C LEU A 526 -10.08 13.29 -28.16
N THR A 527 -8.89 13.26 -27.57
CA THR A 527 -7.74 12.47 -28.04
C THR A 527 -7.37 11.30 -27.12
N THR A 528 -7.67 11.40 -25.83
CA THR A 528 -7.41 10.33 -24.84
C THR A 528 -8.68 9.84 -24.16
N MET A 529 -8.90 8.52 -24.11
CA MET A 529 -9.94 7.90 -23.31
C MET A 529 -9.38 6.71 -22.51
N LEU A 530 -9.40 6.83 -21.18
CA LEU A 530 -8.96 5.78 -20.26
C LEU A 530 -10.19 5.13 -19.58
N LEU A 531 -10.45 3.87 -19.90
CA LEU A 531 -11.58 3.07 -19.41
C LEU A 531 -11.12 1.77 -18.73
N SER A 532 -9.84 1.66 -18.38
CA SER A 532 -9.29 0.45 -17.79
C SER A 532 -9.83 0.15 -16.39
N HIS A 533 -9.74 -1.11 -15.98
CA HIS A 533 -10.21 -1.58 -14.67
C HIS A 533 -11.68 -1.22 -14.41
N ASN A 534 -12.56 -1.59 -15.35
CA ASN A 534 -14.00 -1.50 -15.22
C ASN A 534 -14.63 -2.90 -15.32
N SER A 535 -15.96 -2.98 -15.36
CA SER A 535 -16.72 -4.23 -15.50
C SER A 535 -17.47 -4.32 -16.82
N LEU A 536 -17.00 -3.63 -17.87
CA LEU A 536 -17.67 -3.54 -19.16
C LEU A 536 -17.85 -4.92 -19.79
N LYS A 537 -19.10 -5.39 -19.88
CA LYS A 537 -19.45 -6.68 -20.49
C LYS A 537 -19.64 -6.60 -22.00
N GLU A 538 -20.09 -5.44 -22.47
CA GLU A 538 -20.33 -5.14 -23.88
C GLU A 538 -20.05 -3.65 -24.14
N ILE A 539 -19.69 -3.34 -25.39
CA ILE A 539 -19.53 -1.97 -25.87
C ILE A 539 -20.46 -1.82 -27.08
N PRO A 540 -21.45 -0.92 -27.04
CA PRO A 540 -22.41 -0.71 -28.13
C PRO A 540 -21.76 -0.32 -29.46
N GLU A 541 -22.39 -0.72 -30.56
CA GLU A 541 -21.88 -0.52 -31.91
C GLU A 541 -21.75 0.97 -32.28
N SER A 542 -22.52 1.87 -31.70
CA SER A 542 -22.40 3.31 -31.98
C SER A 542 -21.33 4.03 -31.15
N PHE A 543 -20.81 3.42 -30.07
CA PHE A 543 -20.06 4.14 -29.04
C PHE A 543 -18.83 4.90 -29.58
N PHE A 544 -18.02 4.26 -30.42
CA PHE A 544 -16.79 4.87 -30.92
C PHE A 544 -17.00 5.94 -32.00
N GLN A 545 -18.19 5.99 -32.63
CA GLN A 545 -18.50 6.96 -33.68
C GLN A 545 -18.55 8.41 -33.17
N HIS A 546 -18.65 8.58 -31.84
CA HIS A 546 -18.66 9.88 -31.17
C HIS A 546 -17.27 10.49 -30.99
N PHE A 547 -16.17 9.74 -31.22
CA PHE A 547 -14.81 10.17 -30.88
C PHE A 547 -13.87 10.15 -32.10
N PRO A 548 -14.13 10.96 -33.15
CA PRO A 548 -13.45 10.86 -34.44
C PRO A 548 -11.95 11.16 -34.41
N ASN A 549 -11.45 11.80 -33.35
CA ASN A 549 -10.05 12.20 -33.22
C ASN A 549 -9.28 11.44 -32.11
N LEU A 550 -9.86 10.35 -31.60
CA LEU A 550 -9.24 9.57 -30.54
C LEU A 550 -7.90 8.98 -30.98
N LYS A 551 -6.85 9.20 -30.18
CA LYS A 551 -5.48 8.72 -30.41
C LYS A 551 -5.10 7.60 -29.44
N ILE A 552 -5.56 7.67 -28.19
CA ILE A 552 -5.25 6.74 -27.11
C ILE A 552 -6.57 6.19 -26.53
N LEU A 553 -6.71 4.86 -26.56
CA LEU A 553 -7.83 4.15 -25.95
C LEU A 553 -7.28 3.02 -25.05
N ASP A 554 -7.58 3.13 -23.76
CA ASP A 554 -7.27 2.07 -22.79
C ASP A 554 -8.54 1.38 -22.31
N LEU A 555 -8.70 0.11 -22.69
CA LEU A 555 -9.81 -0.76 -22.31
C LEU A 555 -9.36 -1.91 -21.41
N SER A 556 -8.12 -1.87 -20.92
CA SER A 556 -7.49 -2.95 -20.15
C SER A 556 -8.34 -3.37 -18.95
N HIS A 557 -8.22 -4.63 -18.54
CA HIS A 557 -8.89 -5.16 -17.35
C HIS A 557 -10.43 -5.06 -17.40
N ASN A 558 -11.04 -5.29 -18.57
CA ASN A 558 -12.49 -5.40 -18.72
C ASN A 558 -12.92 -6.81 -19.20
N PRO A 559 -14.13 -7.26 -18.84
CA PRO A 559 -14.62 -8.61 -19.14
C PRO A 559 -15.40 -8.74 -20.46
N PHE A 560 -15.32 -7.80 -21.40
CA PHE A 560 -16.05 -7.92 -22.68
C PHE A 560 -15.52 -9.07 -23.54
N GLU A 561 -16.41 -9.70 -24.31
CA GLU A 561 -16.05 -10.84 -25.16
C GLU A 561 -15.59 -10.44 -26.56
N SER A 562 -16.04 -9.28 -27.05
CA SER A 562 -15.76 -8.75 -28.38
C SER A 562 -15.72 -7.22 -28.37
N LEU A 563 -14.97 -6.66 -29.30
CA LEU A 563 -15.03 -5.23 -29.63
C LEU A 563 -16.08 -5.02 -30.74
N PRO A 564 -16.82 -3.90 -30.74
CA PRO A 564 -17.75 -3.56 -31.83
C PRO A 564 -16.99 -3.28 -33.12
N GLU A 565 -17.64 -3.45 -34.28
CA GLU A 565 -17.01 -3.20 -35.59
C GLU A 565 -16.65 -1.71 -35.75
N SER A 566 -17.43 -0.82 -35.15
CA SER A 566 -17.21 0.63 -35.14
C SER A 566 -15.92 1.08 -34.48
N ILE A 567 -15.18 0.24 -33.77
CA ILE A 567 -13.82 0.61 -33.33
C ILE A 567 -12.95 0.97 -34.54
N SER A 568 -13.19 0.35 -35.70
CA SER A 568 -12.52 0.66 -36.96
C SER A 568 -12.78 2.08 -37.49
N SER A 569 -13.81 2.78 -36.98
CA SER A 569 -14.06 4.20 -37.29
C SER A 569 -13.07 5.15 -36.63
N LEU A 570 -12.25 4.66 -35.68
CA LEU A 570 -11.22 5.45 -35.01
C LEU A 570 -9.95 5.54 -35.89
N GLU A 571 -10.06 6.20 -37.04
CA GLU A 571 -9.00 6.29 -38.05
C GLU A 571 -7.69 6.91 -37.53
N LYS A 572 -7.76 7.70 -36.44
CA LYS A 572 -6.60 8.36 -35.81
C LYS A 572 -6.04 7.61 -34.60
N LEU A 573 -6.60 6.44 -34.27
CA LEU A 573 -6.17 5.68 -33.10
C LEU A 573 -4.74 5.16 -33.29
N LYS A 574 -3.85 5.56 -32.38
CA LYS A 574 -2.43 5.18 -32.40
C LYS A 574 -2.10 4.18 -31.30
N VAL A 575 -2.80 4.21 -30.17
CA VAL A 575 -2.58 3.30 -29.03
C VAL A 575 -3.91 2.64 -28.65
N LEU A 576 -3.90 1.32 -28.64
CA LEU A 576 -4.99 0.51 -28.10
C LEU A 576 -4.43 -0.46 -27.03
N LEU A 577 -4.88 -0.28 -25.79
CA LEU A 577 -4.50 -1.14 -24.67
C LEU A 577 -5.68 -2.04 -24.29
N LEU A 578 -5.42 -3.35 -24.31
CA LEU A 578 -6.37 -4.43 -24.05
C LEU A 578 -5.79 -5.45 -23.06
N THR A 579 -4.83 -5.01 -22.25
CA THR A 579 -4.15 -5.85 -21.27
C THR A 579 -5.17 -6.48 -20.32
N ARG A 580 -5.07 -7.79 -20.12
CA ARG A 580 -5.91 -8.60 -19.22
C ARG A 580 -7.41 -8.52 -19.52
N CYS A 581 -7.78 -8.31 -20.79
CA CYS A 581 -9.13 -8.59 -21.27
C CYS A 581 -9.32 -10.10 -21.49
N TYR A 582 -9.40 -10.85 -20.40
CA TYR A 582 -9.34 -12.32 -20.37
C TYR A 582 -10.50 -13.02 -21.10
N ARG A 583 -11.61 -12.31 -21.36
CA ARG A 583 -12.76 -12.83 -22.12
C ARG A 583 -12.75 -12.44 -23.60
N LEU A 584 -11.87 -11.53 -24.02
CA LEU A 584 -11.81 -11.06 -25.40
C LEU A 584 -11.43 -12.20 -26.34
N LYS A 585 -12.33 -12.62 -27.22
CA LYS A 585 -12.13 -13.81 -28.08
C LYS A 585 -11.41 -13.49 -29.39
N SER A 586 -11.64 -12.31 -29.96
CA SER A 586 -11.17 -11.91 -31.29
C SER A 586 -10.75 -10.44 -31.33
N ILE A 587 -9.81 -10.13 -32.23
CA ILE A 587 -9.32 -8.78 -32.53
C ILE A 587 -9.62 -8.33 -33.97
N THR A 588 -10.46 -9.06 -34.72
CA THR A 588 -10.76 -8.77 -36.14
C THR A 588 -11.03 -7.28 -36.43
N PRO A 589 -11.85 -6.55 -35.64
CA PRO A 589 -12.11 -5.13 -35.89
C PRO A 589 -10.86 -4.23 -35.75
N VAL A 590 -9.92 -4.62 -34.88
CA VAL A 590 -8.68 -3.87 -34.60
C VAL A 590 -7.74 -3.88 -35.80
N LEU A 591 -7.77 -4.93 -36.61
CA LEU A 591 -6.90 -5.08 -37.79
C LEU A 591 -7.16 -4.02 -38.87
N LYS A 592 -8.32 -3.35 -38.83
CA LYS A 592 -8.68 -2.26 -39.74
C LYS A 592 -8.05 -0.91 -39.36
N LEU A 593 -7.44 -0.79 -38.17
CA LEU A 593 -6.89 0.46 -37.64
C LEU A 593 -5.50 0.78 -38.24
N GLN A 594 -5.48 1.42 -39.41
CA GLN A 594 -4.24 1.67 -40.16
C GLN A 594 -3.25 2.63 -39.47
N ALA A 595 -3.72 3.52 -38.58
CA ALA A 595 -2.87 4.45 -37.85
C ALA A 595 -2.26 3.85 -36.56
N LEU A 596 -2.60 2.60 -36.22
CA LEU A 596 -2.21 1.98 -34.95
C LEU A 596 -0.70 1.79 -34.88
N LYS A 597 -0.07 2.37 -33.86
CA LYS A 597 1.36 2.24 -33.55
C LYS A 597 1.62 1.28 -32.39
N LYS A 598 0.69 1.16 -31.44
CA LYS A 598 0.80 0.27 -30.27
C LYS A 598 -0.46 -0.54 -30.06
N LEU A 599 -0.27 -1.85 -29.93
CA LEU A 599 -1.29 -2.80 -29.52
C LEU A 599 -0.75 -3.65 -28.36
N ASP A 600 -1.37 -3.49 -27.18
CA ASP A 600 -1.06 -4.32 -26.01
C ASP A 600 -2.22 -5.27 -25.71
N LEU A 601 -1.95 -6.57 -25.85
CA LEU A 601 -2.88 -7.68 -25.64
C LEU A 601 -2.39 -8.60 -24.50
N GLU A 602 -1.49 -8.13 -23.63
CA GLU A 602 -0.90 -8.95 -22.58
C GLU A 602 -1.99 -9.58 -21.70
N GLY A 603 -2.01 -10.90 -21.57
CA GLY A 603 -2.99 -11.61 -20.73
C GLY A 603 -4.43 -11.56 -21.25
N SER A 604 -4.66 -11.20 -22.51
CA SER A 604 -5.99 -11.25 -23.14
C SER A 604 -6.41 -12.67 -23.51
N GLY A 605 -7.72 -12.89 -23.70
CA GLY A 605 -8.32 -14.19 -24.04
C GLY A 605 -8.30 -14.56 -25.52
N VAL A 606 -7.54 -13.82 -26.34
CA VAL A 606 -7.58 -13.92 -27.80
C VAL A 606 -7.17 -15.32 -28.23
N LYS A 607 -7.97 -15.94 -29.11
CA LYS A 607 -7.79 -17.33 -29.53
C LYS A 607 -7.01 -17.48 -30.83
N GLU A 608 -7.19 -16.54 -31.73
CA GLU A 608 -6.60 -16.55 -33.07
C GLU A 608 -6.40 -15.13 -33.58
N ILE A 609 -5.41 -14.98 -34.45
CA ILE A 609 -5.26 -13.80 -35.30
C ILE A 609 -5.63 -14.25 -36.71
N PRO A 610 -6.66 -13.68 -37.35
CA PRO A 610 -7.11 -14.09 -38.68
C PRO A 610 -5.99 -14.06 -39.72
N GLN A 611 -5.81 -15.15 -40.47
CA GLN A 611 -4.76 -15.30 -41.48
C GLN A 611 -4.94 -14.37 -42.69
N ASP A 612 -6.19 -14.06 -43.04
CA ASP A 612 -6.55 -13.26 -44.23
C ASP A 612 -6.52 -11.74 -43.98
N LEU A 613 -6.29 -11.31 -42.74
CA LEU A 613 -6.28 -9.90 -42.37
C LEU A 613 -4.88 -9.46 -41.97
N GLU A 614 -4.41 -8.41 -42.62
CA GLU A 614 -3.10 -7.84 -42.34
C GLU A 614 -3.15 -7.01 -41.06
N MET A 615 -2.20 -7.26 -40.17
CA MET A 615 -1.96 -6.37 -39.03
C MET A 615 -1.52 -4.98 -39.54
N PRO A 616 -1.83 -3.90 -38.78
CA PRO A 616 -1.46 -2.55 -39.19
C PRO A 616 0.05 -2.41 -39.42
N VAL A 617 0.45 -2.07 -40.65
CA VAL A 617 1.88 -1.96 -41.04
C VAL A 617 2.65 -0.86 -40.29
N ASN A 618 1.93 0.06 -39.64
CA ASN A 618 2.49 1.13 -38.83
C ASN A 618 2.79 0.72 -37.38
N LEU A 619 2.51 -0.53 -37.01
CA LEU A 619 2.71 -1.02 -35.65
C LEU A 619 4.20 -1.01 -35.29
N ARG A 620 4.49 -0.44 -34.12
CA ARG A 620 5.81 -0.34 -33.50
C ARG A 620 5.91 -1.15 -32.22
N TYR A 621 4.78 -1.37 -31.54
CA TYR A 621 4.70 -2.12 -30.30
C TYR A 621 3.59 -3.18 -30.39
N LEU A 622 3.98 -4.44 -30.19
CA LEU A 622 3.05 -5.56 -30.09
C LEU A 622 3.38 -6.42 -28.87
N ASN A 623 2.45 -6.47 -27.92
CA ASN A 623 2.58 -7.31 -26.74
C ASN A 623 1.47 -8.35 -26.71
N LEU A 624 1.84 -9.61 -26.93
CA LEU A 624 0.98 -10.80 -26.88
C LEU A 624 1.35 -11.70 -25.69
N LYS A 625 2.15 -11.21 -24.73
CA LYS A 625 2.61 -11.99 -23.58
C LYS A 625 1.43 -12.51 -22.77
N GLY A 626 1.44 -13.80 -22.42
CA GLY A 626 0.39 -14.39 -21.60
C GLY A 626 -0.97 -14.51 -22.31
N THR A 627 -1.03 -14.43 -23.64
CA THR A 627 -2.22 -14.82 -24.43
C THR A 627 -2.32 -16.35 -24.47
N LEU A 628 -2.77 -16.95 -23.36
CA LEU A 628 -2.70 -18.41 -23.13
C LEU A 628 -3.57 -19.23 -24.10
N HIS A 629 -4.53 -18.59 -24.78
CA HIS A 629 -5.44 -19.25 -25.72
C HIS A 629 -5.04 -19.05 -27.19
N LEU A 630 -4.05 -18.20 -27.46
CA LEU A 630 -3.55 -17.98 -28.82
C LEU A 630 -2.74 -19.21 -29.23
N LYS A 631 -3.24 -19.97 -30.21
CA LYS A 631 -2.62 -21.24 -30.62
C LYS A 631 -1.40 -21.06 -31.50
N GLU A 632 -1.52 -20.19 -32.49
CA GLU A 632 -0.48 -19.93 -33.48
C GLU A 632 -0.55 -18.49 -33.97
N ILE A 633 0.60 -17.99 -34.43
CA ILE A 633 0.69 -16.73 -35.16
C ILE A 633 0.71 -17.09 -36.65
N PRO A 634 -0.16 -16.49 -37.49
CA PRO A 634 -0.15 -16.77 -38.92
C PRO A 634 1.23 -16.56 -39.55
N LYS A 635 1.66 -17.53 -40.35
CA LYS A 635 2.96 -17.47 -41.05
C LYS A 635 3.06 -16.22 -41.92
N GLY A 636 4.18 -15.51 -41.87
CA GLY A 636 4.38 -14.28 -42.62
C GLY A 636 3.60 -13.07 -42.12
N LEU A 637 2.89 -13.17 -40.98
CA LEU A 637 2.25 -12.00 -40.36
C LEU A 637 3.30 -11.03 -39.82
N LEU A 638 4.27 -11.54 -39.08
CA LEU A 638 5.31 -10.73 -38.46
C LEU A 638 6.24 -10.10 -39.50
N SER A 639 6.54 -10.79 -40.61
CA SER A 639 7.42 -10.25 -41.65
C SER A 639 6.88 -8.97 -42.30
N LYS A 640 5.56 -8.76 -42.29
CA LYS A 640 4.92 -7.52 -42.74
C LYS A 640 5.04 -6.37 -41.75
N LEU A 641 5.39 -6.64 -40.49
CA LEU A 641 5.54 -5.65 -39.42
C LEU A 641 6.97 -5.12 -39.32
N TRP A 642 7.60 -4.81 -40.45
CA TRP A 642 8.99 -4.32 -40.54
C TRP A 642 9.28 -3.02 -39.75
N ARG A 643 8.24 -2.31 -39.28
CA ARG A 643 8.35 -1.13 -38.40
C ARG A 643 8.36 -1.45 -36.92
N LEU A 644 8.19 -2.72 -36.55
CA LEU A 644 8.07 -3.15 -35.17
C LEU A 644 9.38 -2.94 -34.40
N GLN A 645 9.28 -2.30 -33.25
CA GLN A 645 10.40 -2.00 -32.34
C GLN A 645 10.33 -2.84 -31.06
N PHE A 646 9.13 -3.28 -30.67
CA PHE A 646 8.93 -4.14 -29.51
C PHE A 646 7.97 -5.28 -29.84
N LEU A 647 8.40 -6.49 -29.52
CA LEU A 647 7.61 -7.71 -29.67
C LEU A 647 7.73 -8.58 -28.43
N ALA A 648 6.61 -8.88 -27.78
CA ALA A 648 6.56 -9.85 -26.69
C ALA A 648 5.55 -10.95 -26.99
N ILE A 649 6.02 -12.19 -27.13
CA ILE A 649 5.23 -13.38 -27.43
C ILE A 649 5.82 -14.55 -26.64
N ARG A 650 5.19 -14.94 -25.52
CA ARG A 650 5.68 -16.05 -24.68
C ARG A 650 4.85 -17.33 -24.75
N SER A 651 3.64 -17.27 -25.31
CA SER A 651 2.68 -18.38 -25.34
C SER A 651 2.76 -19.23 -26.62
N THR A 652 3.42 -18.76 -27.66
CA THR A 652 3.52 -19.43 -28.97
C THR A 652 4.97 -19.47 -29.46
N LEU A 653 5.34 -20.54 -30.16
CA LEU A 653 6.64 -20.65 -30.82
C LEU A 653 6.66 -19.79 -32.09
N ILE A 654 7.78 -19.12 -32.35
CA ILE A 654 7.98 -18.28 -33.54
C ILE A 654 8.98 -18.94 -34.48
N ASN A 655 8.72 -18.84 -35.79
CA ASN A 655 9.67 -19.19 -36.84
C ASN A 655 10.73 -18.08 -37.02
N ALA A 656 12.02 -18.43 -37.00
CA ALA A 656 13.12 -17.48 -37.19
C ALA A 656 13.01 -16.67 -38.49
N ASP A 657 12.51 -17.27 -39.58
CA ASP A 657 12.39 -16.61 -40.87
C ASP A 657 11.45 -15.39 -40.80
N ASP A 658 10.41 -15.44 -39.97
CA ASP A 658 9.47 -14.34 -39.78
C ASP A 658 10.10 -13.14 -39.04
N MET A 659 11.21 -13.37 -38.34
CA MET A 659 11.93 -12.33 -37.58
C MET A 659 12.98 -11.60 -38.42
N ARG A 660 13.44 -12.18 -39.53
CA ARG A 660 14.50 -11.60 -40.39
C ARG A 660 14.11 -10.25 -41.00
N GLU A 661 12.83 -10.02 -41.24
CA GLU A 661 12.31 -8.77 -41.82
C GLU A 661 12.08 -7.68 -40.76
N LEU A 662 12.19 -8.01 -39.47
CA LEU A 662 11.99 -7.08 -38.35
C LEU A 662 13.26 -6.26 -38.03
N ASN A 663 13.82 -5.61 -39.05
CA ASN A 663 15.10 -4.89 -38.96
C ASN A 663 15.09 -3.69 -37.97
N LYS A 664 13.92 -3.27 -37.49
CA LYS A 664 13.76 -2.21 -36.49
C LYS A 664 13.50 -2.72 -35.08
N LEU A 665 13.50 -4.03 -34.87
CA LEU A 665 13.17 -4.62 -33.57
C LEU A 665 14.29 -4.35 -32.56
N GLU A 666 13.95 -3.63 -31.50
CA GLU A 666 14.88 -3.26 -30.43
C GLU A 666 14.73 -4.21 -29.23
N VAL A 667 13.52 -4.70 -28.98
CA VAL A 667 13.21 -5.59 -27.84
C VAL A 667 12.37 -6.77 -28.31
N PHE A 668 12.86 -7.97 -28.02
CA PHE A 668 12.15 -9.22 -28.22
C PHE A 668 12.04 -10.00 -26.91
N GLU A 669 10.82 -10.33 -26.49
CA GLU A 669 10.55 -11.27 -25.40
C GLU A 669 9.77 -12.48 -25.93
N GLY A 670 10.44 -13.58 -26.27
CA GLY A 670 9.73 -14.79 -26.69
C GLY A 670 10.55 -16.06 -26.76
N CYS A 671 9.97 -17.09 -27.35
CA CYS A 671 10.59 -18.41 -27.52
C CYS A 671 10.57 -18.83 -28.99
N PHE A 672 11.71 -19.30 -29.48
CA PHE A 672 11.85 -19.86 -30.83
C PHE A 672 11.51 -21.35 -30.84
N SER A 673 11.08 -21.84 -32.01
CA SER A 673 10.85 -23.27 -32.24
C SER A 673 12.12 -24.13 -32.16
N ASN A 674 13.28 -23.58 -32.51
CA ASN A 674 14.56 -24.29 -32.50
C ASN A 674 15.67 -23.44 -31.86
N VAL A 675 16.65 -24.08 -31.22
CA VAL A 675 17.83 -23.40 -30.62
C VAL A 675 18.77 -22.88 -31.71
N GLY A 676 18.80 -23.53 -32.89
CA GLY A 676 19.57 -23.08 -34.05
C GLY A 676 19.04 -21.80 -34.71
N ASP A 677 17.86 -21.32 -34.31
CA ASP A 677 17.24 -20.09 -34.81
C ASP A 677 17.86 -18.82 -34.16
N LEU A 678 18.75 -18.99 -33.18
CA LEU A 678 19.42 -17.91 -32.43
C LEU A 678 20.76 -17.45 -33.06
N SER A 679 21.24 -18.12 -34.11
CA SER A 679 22.43 -17.74 -34.90
C SER A 679 22.04 -16.89 -36.10
#